data_AF-A0A1I3XR38-F1
#
_entry.id   AF-A0A1I3XR38-F1
#
_cell.length_a   1.000
_cell.length_b   1.000
_cell.length_c   1.000
_cell.angle_alpha   90.00
_cell.angle_beta   90.00
_cell.angle_gamma   90.00
#
_symmetry.space_group_name_H-M   'P 1'
#
loop_
_entity.id
_entity.type
_entity.pdbx_description
1 polymer ?
#
loop_
_entity_poly.entity_id
_entity_poly.type
_entity_poly.pdbx_seq_one_letter_code
_entity_poly.pdbx_strand_id
1 'polypeptide(L)'
;MTINPDFLDANSCAAPAEPTIALTKFVKDHGSLTKRIALAPDGGLASDSSQCVMGSGFAERLETTVETFGALIESTPRNVAYGLGAPAAGVPDRVPIVSRNRLNGGAAIARIRENFDYRPGEPAFVLLDFDRKDMPADVRARIVALGGFQGALEDVCPGIAAAGRVARSSTSAGVLRAATGEPLSSGGEHVYLHVKDGADATRFLAALQVKCWAAGFGWHGVGLIGQLLERSIIDRSVGGGERLVFEADPELGPGLRQGPRPAVTHSGPPFDTAAIVPSELQRIEAARRIAASALLLEPLRKATQRRAEDQRVAAAVEAGVPEPRARAMAEAWSKGVLYPDVPLDFADPKFGAVTVGDVMAEPSKFEGQALADPQEGVAYGRSTAIVYVRDDGRPWIRSFAHGLTTYVLRYTPPAIEAAMRADPTNAVRVFVGMLRDAELDAIDDERLRNLAKDLSGDGKRGINATVKSAREKADHDKAAWAKKQDARQITAGAAQGADGEGVQLGDFVAYMQSPMCIFKPTGELWPPQRVDQRVPPVQLFDARGRPLIDEDGEKKSLAASSWIARNAPVEQLTWSPGQPQLIKDMLIADGGWIPRRGVSVFNLYRPGRPSPGDATKAGPWLDHVRRVEPNDAEHIFNFLAQRVQQPGVKINHALFLGGSPGIGKDTMLEPVKHAVGSWNFTEITPPNLLNSFNSYCKSVILRISEAKDMGEFDRFSFYEHMKTYAATPPDVLRVNEKHTKEYYVQNVMGVIITSNHKTDGIYLPPDDRRHYVAWSDLEQKDFDEGYWSRMWVWYSSGGFGHVAAWLAERDISRFDPKAPPLKTEAFWAIANTARSPEVSELADVLDRLAVENGGELRVVTREMLVKAVIGDHSLYEWLTSRKNWRTLPYHMEKNGFVPIRNEAAKDGQYVVGGKRQTVYVRTGLGSQEQTDAVVALCR
;
A
#
# COMPACT_ATOMS: atom_id res chain seq x y z
N MET A 1 -47.71 28.80 65.16
CA MET A 1 -46.24 28.82 65.25
C MET A 1 -45.72 27.75 64.31
N THR A 2 -45.36 28.13 63.09
CA THR A 2 -44.00 28.50 62.63
C THR A 2 -43.29 27.25 62.08
N ILE A 3 -43.38 27.06 60.77
CA ILE A 3 -42.50 26.15 60.02
C ILE A 3 -41.38 27.01 59.43
N ASN A 4 -40.15 26.49 59.49
CA ASN A 4 -38.90 27.22 59.27
C ASN A 4 -38.72 27.63 57.79
N PRO A 5 -38.23 28.85 57.46
CA PRO A 5 -38.12 29.30 56.06
C PRO A 5 -36.87 28.78 55.30
N ASP A 6 -35.95 28.05 55.94
CA ASP A 6 -34.63 27.72 55.39
C ASP A 6 -34.58 26.52 54.40
N PHE A 7 -35.62 26.32 53.58
CA PHE A 7 -35.66 25.26 52.55
C PHE A 7 -36.11 25.76 51.17
N LEU A 8 -35.51 26.88 50.73
CA LEU A 8 -35.50 27.33 49.34
C LEU A 8 -34.12 27.89 48.96
N ASP A 9 -33.12 27.01 48.82
CA ASP A 9 -31.98 27.21 47.90
C ASP A 9 -31.03 25.99 47.92
N ALA A 10 -31.31 25.00 47.07
CA ALA A 10 -30.40 23.87 46.80
C ALA A 10 -30.75 23.13 45.49
N ASN A 11 -30.85 23.86 44.37
CA ASN A 11 -30.93 23.23 43.04
C ASN A 11 -30.39 24.13 41.92
N SER A 12 -29.17 24.64 42.12
CA SER A 12 -28.32 25.18 41.05
C SER A 12 -27.10 24.27 40.88
N CYS A 13 -27.33 23.03 40.46
CA CYS A 13 -26.27 22.25 39.82
C CYS A 13 -25.84 23.00 38.56
N ALA A 14 -24.76 23.76 38.66
CA ALA A 14 -24.13 24.39 37.52
C ALA A 14 -23.85 23.30 36.47
N ALA A 15 -24.22 23.58 35.21
CA ALA A 15 -23.75 22.76 34.11
C ALA A 15 -22.22 22.68 34.18
N PRO A 16 -21.60 21.52 33.93
CA PRO A 16 -20.15 21.42 33.89
C PRO A 16 -19.62 22.46 32.90
N ALA A 17 -18.67 23.29 33.33
CA ALA A 17 -18.09 24.31 32.47
C ALA A 17 -17.56 23.65 31.19
N GLU A 18 -17.89 24.23 30.03
CA GLU A 18 -17.44 23.71 28.74
C GLU A 18 -15.91 23.62 28.72
N PRO A 19 -15.33 22.51 28.24
CA PRO A 19 -13.89 22.34 28.23
C PRO A 19 -13.26 23.41 27.34
N THR A 20 -12.37 24.20 27.93
CA THR A 20 -11.65 25.27 27.25
C THR A 20 -10.71 24.70 26.19
N ILE A 21 -10.80 25.24 24.98
CA ILE A 21 -9.96 24.88 23.83
C ILE A 21 -8.85 25.93 23.70
N ALA A 22 -7.59 25.50 23.74
CA ALA A 22 -6.43 26.34 23.56
C ALA A 22 -5.94 26.32 22.09
N LEU A 23 -5.79 27.49 21.48
CA LEU A 23 -5.32 27.66 20.11
C LEU A 23 -4.37 28.87 19.97
N THR A 24 -3.80 29.07 18.79
CA THR A 24 -2.85 30.17 18.53
C THR A 24 -3.46 31.23 17.61
N LYS A 25 -3.50 32.48 18.06
CA LYS A 25 -3.80 33.64 17.23
C LYS A 25 -2.50 34.23 16.69
N PHE A 26 -2.34 34.26 15.37
CA PHE A 26 -1.21 34.88 14.69
C PHE A 26 -1.58 36.28 14.19
N VAL A 27 -0.77 37.28 14.53
CA VAL A 27 -0.95 38.67 14.11
C VAL A 27 0.28 39.09 13.29
N LYS A 28 0.07 39.50 12.04
CA LYS A 28 1.14 39.95 11.14
C LYS A 28 1.38 41.45 11.28
N ASP A 29 2.66 41.86 11.32
CA ASP A 29 3.02 43.29 11.44
C ASP A 29 2.62 44.12 10.21
N HIS A 30 2.83 43.56 9.01
CA HIS A 30 2.71 44.27 7.75
C HIS A 30 2.03 43.42 6.66
N GLY A 31 0.98 43.95 6.04
CA GLY A 31 0.21 43.27 5.00
C GLY A 31 -0.84 42.29 5.55
N SER A 32 -1.38 41.47 4.66
CA SER A 32 -2.60 40.68 4.91
C SER A 32 -2.31 39.22 5.26
N LEU A 33 -3.16 38.62 6.10
CA LEU A 33 -3.37 37.19 6.28
C LEU A 33 -4.77 36.79 5.78
N THR A 34 -5.20 37.37 4.65
CA THR A 34 -6.37 36.92 3.91
C THR A 34 -6.15 37.05 2.40
N LYS A 35 -6.97 36.35 1.62
CA LYS A 35 -6.86 36.28 0.16
C LYS A 35 -7.33 37.60 -0.46
N ARG A 36 -6.60 38.07 -1.47
CA ARG A 36 -7.11 39.06 -2.43
C ARG A 36 -7.94 38.32 -3.48
N ILE A 37 -9.08 38.88 -3.88
CA ILE A 37 -9.95 38.31 -4.91
C ILE A 37 -10.33 39.40 -5.90
N ALA A 38 -10.07 39.18 -7.19
CA ALA A 38 -10.33 40.14 -8.26
C ALA A 38 -10.96 39.45 -9.47
N LEU A 39 -11.48 40.24 -10.41
CA LEU A 39 -11.91 39.72 -11.70
C LEU A 39 -10.69 39.45 -12.59
N ALA A 40 -10.66 38.27 -13.20
CA ALA A 40 -9.69 37.89 -14.22
C ALA A 40 -10.10 38.49 -15.59
N PRO A 41 -9.18 38.56 -16.59
CA PRO A 41 -9.48 39.13 -17.91
C PRO A 41 -10.60 38.43 -18.69
N ASP A 42 -10.87 37.16 -18.39
CA ASP A 42 -11.98 36.36 -18.93
C ASP A 42 -13.32 36.61 -18.22
N GLY A 43 -13.35 37.48 -17.21
CA GLY A 43 -14.51 37.79 -16.39
C GLY A 43 -14.77 36.82 -15.23
N GLY A 44 -13.91 35.81 -15.04
CA GLY A 44 -13.91 34.88 -13.89
C GLY A 44 -13.29 35.47 -12.62
N LEU A 45 -13.13 34.65 -11.57
CA LEU A 45 -12.43 35.05 -10.34
C LEU A 45 -10.96 34.62 -10.36
N ALA A 46 -10.06 35.57 -10.12
CA ALA A 46 -8.69 35.31 -9.69
C ALA A 46 -8.58 35.49 -8.16
N SER A 47 -7.95 34.53 -7.48
CA SER A 47 -7.62 34.64 -6.05
C SER A 47 -6.11 34.61 -5.86
N ASP A 48 -5.60 35.61 -5.14
CA ASP A 48 -4.18 35.78 -4.82
C ASP A 48 -3.99 35.67 -3.30
N SER A 49 -3.16 34.72 -2.88
CA SER A 49 -2.77 34.49 -1.48
C SER A 49 -1.30 34.82 -1.21
N SER A 50 -0.57 35.43 -2.16
CA SER A 50 0.86 35.72 -2.05
C SER A 50 1.23 36.54 -0.81
N GLN A 51 0.32 37.41 -0.35
CA GLN A 51 0.50 38.21 0.85
C GLN A 51 0.32 37.41 2.16
N CYS A 52 -0.34 36.25 2.14
CA CYS A 52 -0.69 35.46 3.34
C CYS A 52 0.52 34.80 4.05
N VAL A 53 1.75 35.02 3.57
CA VAL A 53 2.97 34.56 4.22
C VAL A 53 3.29 35.39 5.47
N MET A 54 3.61 34.73 6.58
CA MET A 54 3.98 35.38 7.85
C MET A 54 5.50 35.42 8.03
N GLY A 55 6.14 36.50 7.56
CA GLY A 55 7.59 36.72 7.69
C GLY A 55 8.03 37.37 9.01
N SER A 56 7.13 38.14 9.63
CA SER A 56 7.23 38.66 11.00
C SER A 56 5.83 38.87 11.60
N GLY A 57 5.75 38.94 12.92
CA GLY A 57 4.52 39.21 13.65
C GLY A 57 4.60 38.79 15.11
N PHE A 58 3.46 38.44 15.69
CA PHE A 58 3.34 37.84 17.01
C PHE A 58 2.41 36.62 16.96
N ALA A 59 2.68 35.66 17.84
CA ALA A 59 1.74 34.60 18.19
C ALA A 59 1.23 34.84 19.62
N GLU A 60 -0.06 34.58 19.83
CA GLU A 60 -0.77 34.78 21.10
C GLU A 60 -1.58 33.51 21.41
N ARG A 61 -1.42 32.92 22.60
CA ARG A 61 -2.29 31.85 23.09
C ARG A 61 -3.68 32.44 23.30
N LEU A 62 -4.68 31.76 22.75
CA LEU A 62 -6.07 32.11 22.89
C LEU A 62 -6.83 30.90 23.45
N GLU A 63 -7.68 31.17 24.42
CA GLU A 63 -8.59 30.20 25.02
C GLU A 63 -10.04 30.54 24.61
N THR A 64 -10.82 29.51 24.26
CA THR A 64 -12.17 29.66 23.71
C THR A 64 -13.01 28.39 23.99
N THR A 65 -14.31 28.46 23.70
CA THR A 65 -15.24 27.31 23.66
C THR A 65 -15.90 27.25 22.27
N VAL A 66 -16.72 26.24 21.99
CA VAL A 66 -17.48 26.12 20.74
C VAL A 66 -18.44 27.32 20.57
N GLU A 67 -18.94 27.83 21.68
CA GLU A 67 -19.92 28.90 21.86
C GLU A 67 -19.30 30.27 21.61
N THR A 68 -18.05 30.49 22.04
CA THR A 68 -17.35 31.77 21.86
C THR A 68 -16.55 31.86 20.57
N PHE A 69 -16.12 30.74 19.99
CA PHE A 69 -15.24 30.72 18.82
C PHE A 69 -15.90 31.29 17.54
N GLY A 70 -17.21 31.13 17.39
CA GLY A 70 -17.97 31.67 16.24
C GLY A 70 -17.84 33.19 16.08
N ALA A 71 -18.09 33.95 17.16
CA ALA A 71 -17.96 35.41 17.16
C ALA A 71 -16.50 35.87 16.95
N LEU A 72 -15.53 35.04 17.38
CA LEU A 72 -14.10 35.31 17.23
C LEU A 72 -13.63 35.17 15.77
N ILE A 73 -14.12 34.16 15.04
CA ILE A 73 -13.79 34.00 13.60
C ILE A 73 -14.56 34.99 12.70
N GLU A 74 -15.74 35.46 13.11
CA GLU A 74 -16.46 36.53 12.40
C GLU A 74 -15.76 37.87 12.48
N SER A 75 -15.19 38.20 13.63
CA SER A 75 -14.54 39.50 13.91
C SER A 75 -13.06 39.57 13.52
N THR A 76 -12.52 38.55 12.83
CA THR A 76 -11.08 38.42 12.52
C THR A 76 -10.56 39.58 11.64
N PRO A 77 -9.59 40.38 12.10
CA PRO A 77 -8.96 41.42 11.28
C PRO A 77 -8.12 40.83 10.14
N ARG A 78 -7.97 41.57 9.04
CA ARG A 78 -7.26 41.09 7.84
C ARG A 78 -5.80 40.69 8.03
N ASN A 79 -5.11 41.18 9.06
CA ASN A 79 -3.75 40.78 9.40
C ASN A 79 -3.67 39.64 10.43
N VAL A 80 -4.80 38.95 10.72
CA VAL A 80 -4.90 37.88 11.71
C VAL A 80 -5.31 36.56 11.05
N ALA A 81 -4.74 35.47 11.53
CA ALA A 81 -5.14 34.09 11.22
C ALA A 81 -4.97 33.21 12.47
N TYR A 82 -5.57 32.03 12.46
CA TYR A 82 -5.51 31.09 13.61
C TYR A 82 -4.71 29.85 13.26
N GLY A 83 -3.91 29.34 14.19
CA GLY A 83 -3.46 27.95 14.22
C GLY A 83 -4.26 27.20 15.27
N LEU A 84 -4.68 25.97 14.95
CA LEU A 84 -5.55 25.17 15.82
C LEU A 84 -4.78 24.39 16.89
N GLY A 85 -3.44 24.35 16.79
CA GLY A 85 -2.56 23.99 17.89
C GLY A 85 -2.28 25.18 18.80
N ALA A 86 -1.78 24.90 20.00
CA ALA A 86 -1.42 25.90 20.98
C ALA A 86 0.11 26.12 21.02
N PRO A 87 0.62 27.24 21.55
CA PRO A 87 2.05 27.39 21.79
C PRO A 87 2.56 26.31 22.77
N ALA A 88 3.68 25.68 22.41
CA ALA A 88 4.26 24.53 23.11
C ALA A 88 4.67 24.85 24.57
N ALA A 89 4.93 23.82 25.37
CA ALA A 89 5.38 23.98 26.75
C ALA A 89 6.71 24.77 26.80
N GLY A 90 6.74 25.83 27.62
CA GLY A 90 7.88 26.76 27.70
C GLY A 90 7.86 27.91 26.69
N VAL A 91 6.94 27.92 25.72
CA VAL A 91 6.67 29.09 24.87
C VAL A 91 5.75 30.07 25.62
N PRO A 92 6.12 31.35 25.77
CA PRO A 92 5.27 32.35 26.41
C PRO A 92 3.93 32.53 25.68
N ASP A 93 2.88 32.89 26.42
CA ASP A 93 1.53 33.10 25.87
C ASP A 93 1.46 34.21 24.82
N ARG A 94 2.43 35.13 24.80
CA ARG A 94 2.62 36.07 23.69
C ARG A 94 4.09 36.14 23.31
N VAL A 95 4.41 35.79 22.06
CA VAL A 95 5.79 35.64 21.58
C VAL A 95 5.97 36.26 20.19
N PRO A 96 7.08 36.98 19.91
CA PRO A 96 7.38 37.47 18.57
C PRO A 96 7.67 36.32 17.60
N ILE A 97 7.18 36.45 16.36
CA ILE A 97 7.41 35.53 15.26
C ILE A 97 8.35 36.17 14.25
N VAL A 98 9.35 35.41 13.80
CA VAL A 98 10.20 35.74 12.64
C VAL A 98 10.41 34.51 11.77
N SER A 99 10.83 34.70 10.51
CA SER A 99 11.29 33.59 9.68
C SER A 99 12.53 32.91 10.29
N ARG A 100 12.69 31.59 10.07
CA ARG A 100 13.75 30.76 10.70
C ARG A 100 15.15 31.36 10.51
N ASN A 101 15.43 31.93 9.33
CA ASN A 101 16.72 32.54 8.97
C ASN A 101 16.97 33.92 9.63
N ARG A 102 16.02 34.44 10.41
CA ARG A 102 16.14 35.68 11.21
C ARG A 102 16.22 35.42 12.72
N LEU A 103 16.23 34.15 13.15
CA LEU A 103 16.44 33.77 14.55
C LEU A 103 17.89 34.10 14.95
N ASN A 104 18.04 34.86 16.04
CA ASN A 104 19.33 35.39 16.50
C ASN A 104 19.61 35.12 17.99
N GLY A 105 18.94 34.12 18.58
CA GLY A 105 19.04 33.78 20.01
C GLY A 105 18.25 34.71 20.95
N GLY A 106 17.53 35.70 20.43
CA GLY A 106 16.58 36.50 21.20
C GLY A 106 15.25 35.77 21.49
N ALA A 107 14.31 36.47 22.13
CA ALA A 107 13.00 35.93 22.53
C ALA A 107 12.02 35.66 21.37
N ALA A 108 12.42 35.83 20.12
CA ALA A 108 11.58 35.58 18.95
C ALA A 108 11.73 34.13 18.47
N ILE A 109 10.63 33.53 17.98
CA ILE A 109 10.60 32.15 17.50
C ILE A 109 10.07 32.04 16.07
N ALA A 110 10.21 30.87 15.45
CA ALA A 110 9.64 30.60 14.13
C ALA A 110 8.28 29.89 14.24
N ARG A 111 7.38 30.13 13.28
CA ARG A 111 6.12 29.37 13.15
C ARG A 111 6.41 27.99 12.51
N ILE A 112 6.72 27.03 13.37
CA ILE A 112 7.06 25.63 13.05
C ILE A 112 6.41 24.71 14.10
N ARG A 113 6.23 23.42 13.79
CA ARG A 113 5.52 22.46 14.67
C ARG A 113 6.16 22.30 16.05
N GLU A 114 7.48 22.41 16.12
CA GLU A 114 8.25 22.34 17.37
C GLU A 114 7.84 23.44 18.38
N ASN A 115 7.23 24.53 17.91
CA ASN A 115 6.78 25.66 18.74
C ASN A 115 5.25 25.76 18.85
N PHE A 116 4.50 25.20 17.89
CA PHE A 116 3.04 25.29 17.78
C PHE A 116 2.47 23.96 17.29
N ASP A 117 1.82 23.20 18.15
CA ASP A 117 1.13 21.98 17.75
C ASP A 117 -0.03 21.68 18.70
N TYR A 118 -0.80 20.63 18.41
CA TYR A 118 -1.79 20.12 19.35
C TYR A 118 -1.12 19.52 20.59
N ARG A 119 -1.78 19.65 21.74
CA ARG A 119 -1.34 19.06 23.00
C ARG A 119 -1.95 17.66 23.15
N PRO A 120 -1.16 16.59 23.36
CA PRO A 120 -1.68 15.23 23.47
C PRO A 120 -2.68 15.06 24.62
N GLY A 121 -3.86 14.53 24.30
CA GLY A 121 -4.94 14.28 25.25
C GLY A 121 -5.73 15.52 25.68
N GLU A 122 -5.48 16.70 25.10
CA GLU A 122 -6.28 17.91 25.34
C GLU A 122 -7.31 18.14 24.21
N PRO A 123 -8.52 18.63 24.54
CA PRO A 123 -9.52 19.01 23.55
C PRO A 123 -9.02 20.10 22.59
N ALA A 124 -9.41 19.97 21.33
CA ALA A 124 -8.99 20.89 20.26
C ALA A 124 -10.08 21.08 19.21
N PHE A 125 -9.86 22.03 18.31
CA PHE A 125 -10.56 22.06 17.02
C PHE A 125 -9.74 21.34 15.95
N VAL A 126 -10.39 20.50 15.15
CA VAL A 126 -9.85 20.00 13.88
C VAL A 126 -10.64 20.62 12.74
N LEU A 127 -9.95 21.25 11.79
CA LEU A 127 -10.56 21.79 10.59
C LEU A 127 -10.93 20.68 9.60
N LEU A 128 -12.18 20.68 9.16
CA LEU A 128 -12.64 20.02 7.95
C LEU A 128 -12.87 21.12 6.90
N ASP A 129 -11.95 21.22 5.93
CA ASP A 129 -12.02 22.20 4.83
C ASP A 129 -12.69 21.56 3.61
N PHE A 130 -13.85 22.10 3.21
CA PHE A 130 -14.65 21.62 2.09
C PHE A 130 -14.37 22.42 0.81
N ASP A 131 -13.47 21.90 -0.02
CA ASP A 131 -13.25 22.37 -1.38
C ASP A 131 -14.14 21.62 -2.39
N ARG A 132 -14.64 22.35 -3.38
CA ARG A 132 -15.46 21.84 -4.51
C ARG A 132 -14.69 21.88 -5.84
N LYS A 133 -13.41 22.25 -5.82
CA LYS A 133 -12.55 22.30 -7.00
C LYS A 133 -12.40 20.92 -7.63
N ASP A 134 -12.51 20.89 -8.96
CA ASP A 134 -12.46 19.69 -9.80
C ASP A 134 -13.55 18.63 -9.47
N MET A 135 -14.55 18.96 -8.63
CA MET A 135 -15.55 18.01 -8.13
C MET A 135 -16.49 17.50 -9.25
N PRO A 136 -16.54 16.18 -9.49
CA PRO A 136 -17.45 15.54 -10.45
C PRO A 136 -18.94 15.81 -10.20
N ALA A 137 -19.74 15.73 -11.26
CA ALA A 137 -21.17 16.05 -11.21
C ALA A 137 -21.98 15.04 -10.38
N ASP A 138 -21.59 13.77 -10.38
CA ASP A 138 -22.17 12.69 -9.59
C ASP A 138 -21.87 12.85 -8.09
N VAL A 139 -20.61 13.18 -7.72
CA VAL A 139 -20.24 13.52 -6.34
C VAL A 139 -21.05 14.71 -5.84
N ARG A 140 -21.17 15.77 -6.66
CA ARG A 140 -21.99 16.95 -6.36
C ARG A 140 -23.47 16.59 -6.16
N ALA A 141 -24.05 15.78 -7.04
CA ALA A 141 -25.43 15.34 -6.94
C ALA A 141 -25.69 14.53 -5.67
N ARG A 142 -24.75 13.64 -5.28
CA ARG A 142 -24.83 12.87 -4.03
C ARG A 142 -24.80 13.77 -2.79
N ILE A 143 -23.91 14.77 -2.75
CA ILE A 143 -23.84 15.73 -1.64
C ILE A 143 -25.16 16.51 -1.52
N VAL A 144 -25.75 16.94 -2.65
CA VAL A 144 -27.06 17.61 -2.64
C VAL A 144 -28.17 16.67 -2.16
N ALA A 145 -28.20 15.42 -2.60
CA ALA A 145 -29.20 14.43 -2.20
C ALA A 145 -29.17 14.09 -0.69
N LEU A 146 -28.02 14.24 -0.04
CA LEU A 146 -27.84 14.07 1.41
C LEU A 146 -28.07 15.35 2.23
N GLY A 147 -28.50 16.45 1.60
CA GLY A 147 -28.76 17.71 2.31
C GLY A 147 -27.53 18.62 2.49
N GLY A 148 -26.47 18.40 1.71
CA GLY A 148 -25.27 19.25 1.69
C GLY A 148 -24.06 18.62 2.36
N PHE A 149 -23.06 19.45 2.68
CA PHE A 149 -21.78 18.98 3.22
C PHE A 149 -21.93 18.25 4.55
N GLN A 150 -22.76 18.78 5.47
CA GLN A 150 -23.02 18.15 6.75
C GLN A 150 -23.58 16.71 6.58
N GLY A 151 -24.62 16.52 5.76
CA GLY A 151 -25.19 15.20 5.54
C GLY A 151 -24.22 14.22 4.84
N ALA A 152 -23.33 14.72 3.99
CA ALA A 152 -22.24 13.91 3.43
C ALA A 152 -21.18 13.52 4.48
N LEU A 153 -20.86 14.40 5.45
CA LEU A 153 -20.01 14.03 6.59
C LEU A 153 -20.68 12.99 7.49
N GLU A 154 -21.99 13.08 7.70
CA GLU A 154 -22.78 12.13 8.50
C GLU A 154 -22.88 10.74 7.84
N ASP A 155 -23.04 10.67 6.50
CA ASP A 155 -22.97 9.43 5.71
C ASP A 155 -21.59 8.74 5.82
N VAL A 156 -20.50 9.53 5.83
CA VAL A 156 -19.12 9.02 5.95
C VAL A 156 -18.77 8.64 7.40
N CYS A 157 -19.26 9.39 8.38
CA CYS A 157 -18.85 9.31 9.78
C CYS A 157 -20.04 9.47 10.75
N PRO A 158 -20.86 8.42 10.93
CA PRO A 158 -21.97 8.43 11.87
C PRO A 158 -21.50 8.83 13.28
N GLY A 159 -22.20 9.80 13.88
CA GLY A 159 -21.84 10.40 15.18
C GLY A 159 -21.22 11.80 15.09
N ILE A 160 -20.69 12.21 13.93
CA ILE A 160 -20.16 13.58 13.76
C ILE A 160 -21.25 14.67 13.90
N ALA A 161 -22.50 14.32 13.58
CA ALA A 161 -23.70 15.16 13.76
C ALA A 161 -23.85 15.69 15.19
N ALA A 162 -23.56 14.84 16.18
CA ALA A 162 -23.76 15.13 17.60
C ALA A 162 -22.60 15.93 18.23
N ALA A 163 -21.46 16.02 17.54
CA ALA A 163 -20.29 16.70 18.07
C ALA A 163 -20.45 18.22 18.12
N GLY A 164 -19.78 18.83 19.09
CA GLY A 164 -19.57 20.28 19.12
C GLY A 164 -18.84 20.74 17.85
N ARG A 165 -19.33 21.80 17.19
CA ARG A 165 -18.66 22.36 16.02
C ARG A 165 -19.04 23.81 15.75
N VAL A 166 -18.16 24.51 15.04
CA VAL A 166 -18.45 25.80 14.41
C VAL A 166 -18.31 25.65 12.90
N ALA A 167 -19.34 25.97 12.13
CA ALA A 167 -19.33 25.92 10.67
C ALA A 167 -19.39 27.35 10.09
N ARG A 168 -18.61 27.65 9.06
CA ARG A 168 -18.61 28.97 8.40
C ARG A 168 -18.28 28.84 6.92
N SER A 169 -18.90 29.66 6.08
CA SER A 169 -18.51 29.79 4.67
C SER A 169 -17.05 30.24 4.55
N SER A 170 -16.24 29.60 3.70
CA SER A 170 -14.80 29.90 3.58
C SER A 170 -14.54 31.31 3.03
N THR A 171 -13.32 31.85 3.22
CA THR A 171 -12.94 33.22 2.79
C THR A 171 -13.27 33.55 1.33
N SER A 172 -13.23 32.54 0.45
CA SER A 172 -13.49 32.68 -0.99
C SER A 172 -14.94 32.40 -1.39
N ALA A 173 -15.83 32.04 -0.46
CA ALA A 173 -17.25 31.82 -0.72
C ALA A 173 -18.07 33.12 -0.68
N GLY A 174 -19.29 33.09 -1.23
CA GLY A 174 -20.21 34.23 -1.20
C GLY A 174 -19.78 35.45 -2.02
N VAL A 175 -18.80 35.33 -2.94
CA VAL A 175 -18.35 36.45 -3.79
C VAL A 175 -19.31 36.64 -4.96
N LEU A 176 -19.75 37.88 -5.19
CA LEU A 176 -20.71 38.27 -6.22
C LEU A 176 -20.19 39.44 -7.06
N ARG A 177 -20.66 39.57 -8.30
CA ARG A 177 -20.54 40.81 -9.08
C ARG A 177 -21.29 41.93 -8.35
N ALA A 178 -20.62 43.05 -8.09
CA ALA A 178 -21.21 44.18 -7.39
C ALA A 178 -22.40 44.79 -8.15
N ALA A 179 -22.29 44.90 -9.48
CA ALA A 179 -23.28 45.54 -10.34
C ALA A 179 -24.56 44.71 -10.57
N THR A 180 -24.45 43.38 -10.66
CA THR A 180 -25.59 42.49 -11.00
C THR A 180 -26.07 41.62 -9.84
N GLY A 181 -25.25 41.44 -8.79
CA GLY A 181 -25.52 40.48 -7.73
C GLY A 181 -25.34 39.01 -8.14
N GLU A 182 -24.82 38.74 -9.33
CA GLU A 182 -24.52 37.39 -9.82
C GLU A 182 -23.43 36.71 -8.95
N PRO A 183 -23.65 35.50 -8.43
CA PRO A 183 -22.65 34.77 -7.64
C PRO A 183 -21.54 34.21 -8.53
N LEU A 184 -20.28 34.37 -8.10
CA LEU A 184 -19.09 33.95 -8.86
C LEU A 184 -18.26 32.85 -8.17
N SER A 185 -18.45 32.62 -6.87
CA SER A 185 -17.71 31.61 -6.10
C SER A 185 -18.48 30.29 -5.97
N SER A 186 -17.76 29.15 -6.00
CA SER A 186 -18.34 27.79 -5.94
C SER A 186 -18.85 27.34 -4.55
N GLY A 187 -18.54 28.09 -3.49
CA GLY A 187 -19.12 27.93 -2.14
C GLY A 187 -18.48 26.83 -1.27
N GLY A 188 -17.20 26.98 -0.93
CA GLY A 188 -16.53 26.12 0.07
C GLY A 188 -16.83 26.53 1.51
N GLU A 189 -16.53 25.65 2.46
CA GLU A 189 -16.96 25.74 3.86
C GLU A 189 -15.87 25.23 4.81
N HIS A 190 -15.67 25.92 5.94
CA HIS A 190 -14.81 25.47 7.04
C HIS A 190 -15.70 24.94 8.17
N VAL A 191 -15.44 23.72 8.64
CA VAL A 191 -16.06 23.17 9.85
C VAL A 191 -14.98 22.87 10.89
N TYR A 192 -15.02 23.59 12.00
CA TYR A 192 -14.15 23.38 13.16
C TYR A 192 -14.81 22.36 14.08
N LEU A 193 -14.42 21.09 13.95
CA LEU A 193 -14.93 20.00 14.77
C LEU A 193 -14.23 20.01 16.14
N HIS A 194 -14.99 20.08 17.22
CA HIS A 194 -14.47 19.90 18.57
C HIS A 194 -14.13 18.41 18.78
N VAL A 195 -12.87 18.10 19.10
CA VAL A 195 -12.37 16.74 19.30
C VAL A 195 -11.82 16.54 20.71
N LYS A 196 -11.78 15.30 21.18
CA LYS A 196 -11.22 14.94 22.51
C LYS A 196 -9.71 15.10 22.61
N ASP A 197 -8.98 14.82 21.54
CA ASP A 197 -7.52 14.88 21.47
C ASP A 197 -7.10 15.48 20.13
N GLY A 198 -6.53 16.68 20.16
CA GLY A 198 -6.03 17.35 18.96
C GLY A 198 -4.83 16.65 18.32
N ALA A 199 -4.00 15.94 19.09
CA ALA A 199 -2.78 15.31 18.55
C ALA A 199 -3.08 14.21 17.51
N ASP A 200 -4.28 13.65 17.56
CA ASP A 200 -4.77 12.64 16.63
C ASP A 200 -5.24 13.20 15.27
N ALA A 201 -5.34 14.53 15.11
CA ALA A 201 -5.91 15.19 13.94
C ALA A 201 -5.33 14.71 12.59
N THR A 202 -4.01 14.50 12.51
CA THR A 202 -3.34 14.04 11.28
C THR A 202 -3.76 12.61 10.90
N ARG A 203 -3.86 11.69 11.87
CA ARG A 203 -4.32 10.31 11.64
C ARG A 203 -5.81 10.29 11.31
N PHE A 204 -6.61 11.07 12.06
CA PHE A 204 -8.04 11.20 11.85
C PHE A 204 -8.40 11.68 10.44
N LEU A 205 -7.79 12.75 9.95
CA LEU A 205 -8.06 13.27 8.60
C LEU A 205 -7.64 12.28 7.51
N ALA A 206 -6.54 11.55 7.69
CA ALA A 206 -6.13 10.48 6.78
C ALA A 206 -7.13 9.30 6.78
N ALA A 207 -7.64 8.92 7.95
CA ALA A 207 -8.69 7.90 8.08
C ALA A 207 -10.02 8.36 7.45
N LEU A 208 -10.40 9.62 7.67
CA LEU A 208 -11.61 10.21 7.13
C LEU A 208 -11.57 10.27 5.59
N GLN A 209 -10.43 10.66 5.00
CA GLN A 209 -10.24 10.65 3.54
C GLN A 209 -10.43 9.25 2.92
N VAL A 210 -9.94 8.19 3.57
CA VAL A 210 -10.20 6.80 3.13
C VAL A 210 -11.69 6.47 3.19
N LYS A 211 -12.39 6.86 4.26
CA LYS A 211 -13.85 6.66 4.34
C LYS A 211 -14.61 7.48 3.29
N CYS A 212 -14.20 8.73 3.02
CA CYS A 212 -14.77 9.55 1.94
C CYS A 212 -14.60 8.85 0.58
N TRP A 213 -13.42 8.33 0.25
CA TRP A 213 -13.20 7.56 -0.97
C TRP A 213 -14.10 6.32 -1.04
N ALA A 214 -14.13 5.49 0.01
CA ALA A 214 -14.95 4.28 0.08
C ALA A 214 -16.45 4.58 -0.13
N ALA A 215 -16.95 5.66 0.47
CA ALA A 215 -18.33 6.12 0.32
C ALA A 215 -18.62 6.79 -1.04
N GLY A 216 -17.60 7.12 -1.84
CA GLY A 216 -17.79 7.76 -3.15
C GLY A 216 -17.80 9.29 -3.12
N PHE A 217 -17.17 9.90 -2.12
CA PHE A 217 -16.91 11.34 -1.99
C PHE A 217 -15.45 11.71 -2.22
N GLY A 218 -14.65 10.80 -2.79
CA GLY A 218 -13.29 11.05 -3.26
C GLY A 218 -13.23 11.11 -4.79
N TRP A 219 -12.34 11.96 -5.32
CA TRP A 219 -12.10 12.10 -6.75
C TRP A 219 -10.65 12.53 -7.03
N HIS A 220 -10.19 12.39 -8.26
CA HIS A 220 -8.97 13.05 -8.71
C HIS A 220 -9.28 14.33 -9.48
N GLY A 221 -8.56 15.41 -9.20
CA GLY A 221 -8.37 16.51 -10.16
C GLY A 221 -7.17 16.21 -11.08
N VAL A 222 -7.12 16.84 -12.26
CA VAL A 222 -5.93 16.86 -13.11
C VAL A 222 -5.27 18.24 -12.95
N GLY A 223 -4.06 18.29 -12.39
CA GLY A 223 -3.33 19.55 -12.21
C GLY A 223 -2.75 20.09 -13.53
N LEU A 224 -2.13 21.29 -13.49
CA LEU A 224 -1.72 22.03 -14.68
C LEU A 224 -0.69 21.31 -15.55
N ILE A 225 0.05 20.37 -14.97
CA ILE A 225 1.06 19.55 -15.65
C ILE A 225 0.62 18.09 -15.82
N GLY A 226 -0.65 17.78 -15.59
CA GLY A 226 -1.20 16.41 -15.69
C GLY A 226 -0.65 15.45 -14.63
N GLN A 227 -0.45 15.95 -13.41
CA GLN A 227 -0.43 15.11 -12.22
C GLN A 227 -1.88 14.84 -11.76
N LEU A 228 -2.11 13.68 -11.13
CA LEU A 228 -3.39 13.39 -10.50
C LEU A 228 -3.39 13.90 -9.06
N LEU A 229 -4.41 14.71 -8.75
CA LEU A 229 -4.59 15.35 -7.45
C LEU A 229 -5.67 14.60 -6.68
N GLU A 230 -5.28 13.74 -5.76
CA GLU A 230 -6.23 13.03 -4.89
C GLU A 230 -6.97 14.05 -4.01
N ARG A 231 -8.29 14.10 -4.14
CA ARG A 231 -9.21 15.02 -3.43
C ARG A 231 -10.34 14.24 -2.78
N SER A 232 -10.97 14.86 -1.80
CA SER A 232 -12.25 14.42 -1.26
C SER A 232 -13.05 15.62 -0.74
N ILE A 233 -14.22 15.38 -0.15
CA ILE A 233 -15.01 16.43 0.52
C ILE A 233 -14.30 17.04 1.75
N ILE A 234 -13.16 16.50 2.18
CA ILE A 234 -12.25 17.12 3.14
C ILE A 234 -10.81 17.17 2.59
N ASP A 235 -10.06 18.23 2.89
CA ASP A 235 -8.61 18.27 2.72
C ASP A 235 -7.90 17.76 3.98
N ARG A 236 -7.09 16.70 3.86
CA ARG A 236 -6.25 16.21 4.96
C ARG A 236 -5.07 17.12 5.30
N SER A 237 -4.68 18.04 4.40
CA SER A 237 -3.45 18.81 4.54
C SER A 237 -3.50 19.80 5.71
N VAL A 238 -4.70 20.18 6.15
CA VAL A 238 -4.94 21.18 7.22
C VAL A 238 -4.61 20.70 8.64
N GLY A 239 -4.36 19.40 8.84
CA GLY A 239 -4.21 18.75 10.16
C GLY A 239 -2.95 19.06 10.99
N GLY A 240 -2.23 20.16 10.72
CA GLY A 240 -1.07 20.61 11.49
C GLY A 240 -1.41 21.80 12.37
N GLY A 241 -1.08 21.77 13.66
CA GLY A 241 -1.47 22.80 14.62
C GLY A 241 -0.85 24.18 14.37
N GLU A 242 0.27 24.24 13.63
CA GLU A 242 0.97 25.47 13.24
C GLU A 242 0.39 26.14 11.99
N ARG A 243 -0.48 25.46 11.24
CA ARG A 243 -0.99 25.93 9.94
C ARG A 243 -1.95 27.10 10.14
N LEU A 244 -1.83 28.10 9.28
CA LEU A 244 -2.71 29.27 9.29
C LEU A 244 -4.06 28.94 8.64
N VAL A 245 -5.12 29.07 9.42
CA VAL A 245 -6.51 29.07 8.96
C VAL A 245 -6.94 30.53 8.82
N PHE A 246 -7.37 30.90 7.61
CA PHE A 246 -7.72 32.27 7.26
C PHE A 246 -9.23 32.47 7.38
N GLU A 247 -9.66 33.42 8.21
CA GLU A 247 -11.08 33.70 8.43
C GLU A 247 -11.51 35.13 8.11
N ALA A 248 -10.58 36.09 8.16
CA ALA A 248 -10.86 37.47 7.81
C ALA A 248 -11.38 37.62 6.38
N ASP A 249 -12.30 38.56 6.17
CA ASP A 249 -12.92 38.80 4.87
C ASP A 249 -11.90 39.26 3.81
N PRO A 250 -11.99 38.71 2.58
CA PRO A 250 -11.01 38.90 1.53
C PRO A 250 -10.84 40.37 1.12
N GLU A 251 -9.69 40.68 0.53
CA GLU A 251 -9.46 41.95 -0.13
C GLU A 251 -10.04 41.91 -1.53
N LEU A 252 -11.25 42.44 -1.69
CA LEU A 252 -11.94 42.47 -2.97
C LEU A 252 -11.39 43.56 -3.90
N GLY A 253 -11.17 43.19 -5.17
CA GLY A 253 -10.90 44.11 -6.26
C GLY A 253 -12.17 44.83 -6.76
N PRO A 254 -12.01 45.82 -7.67
CA PRO A 254 -13.14 46.56 -8.22
C PRO A 254 -14.20 45.67 -8.86
N GLY A 255 -15.47 46.04 -8.69
CA GLY A 255 -16.61 45.32 -9.27
C GLY A 255 -17.05 44.05 -8.52
N LEU A 256 -16.44 43.73 -7.38
CA LEU A 256 -16.82 42.59 -6.52
C LEU A 256 -17.39 43.05 -5.18
N ARG A 257 -18.30 42.25 -4.62
CA ARG A 257 -18.76 42.33 -3.23
C ARG A 257 -18.91 40.92 -2.66
N GLN A 258 -18.90 40.77 -1.33
CA GLN A 258 -19.20 39.50 -0.68
C GLN A 258 -20.54 39.57 0.05
N GLY A 259 -21.26 38.45 0.09
CA GLY A 259 -22.38 38.26 1.00
C GLY A 259 -21.92 38.02 2.45
N PRO A 260 -22.82 38.09 3.44
CA PRO A 260 -22.48 37.77 4.82
C PRO A 260 -21.98 36.33 4.95
N ARG A 261 -20.98 36.13 5.81
CA ARG A 261 -20.40 34.82 6.17
C ARG A 261 -20.63 34.57 7.67
N PRO A 262 -21.86 34.30 8.12
CA PRO A 262 -22.11 34.01 9.53
C PRO A 262 -21.46 32.69 9.94
N ALA A 263 -20.97 32.63 11.16
CA ALA A 263 -20.59 31.40 11.83
C ALA A 263 -21.85 30.74 12.44
N VAL A 264 -21.99 29.43 12.26
CA VAL A 264 -23.06 28.62 12.83
C VAL A 264 -22.43 27.70 13.87
N THR A 265 -22.70 27.99 15.13
CA THR A 265 -22.27 27.15 16.26
C THR A 265 -23.32 26.06 16.51
N HIS A 266 -22.84 24.84 16.75
CA HIS A 266 -23.62 23.70 17.20
C HIS A 266 -22.96 23.12 18.46
N SER A 267 -23.58 23.33 19.62
CA SER A 267 -23.11 22.80 20.90
C SER A 267 -23.23 21.26 20.94
N GLY A 268 -22.25 20.60 21.56
CA GLY A 268 -22.20 19.15 21.66
C GLY A 268 -20.87 18.65 22.26
N PRO A 269 -20.80 17.39 22.68
CA PRO A 269 -19.58 16.81 23.25
C PRO A 269 -18.40 16.81 22.26
N PRO A 270 -17.15 16.76 22.78
CA PRO A 270 -15.97 16.55 21.95
C PRO A 270 -16.03 15.18 21.25
N PHE A 271 -15.75 15.19 19.95
CA PHE A 271 -15.75 14.01 19.09
C PHE A 271 -14.55 13.09 19.37
N ASP A 272 -14.80 11.78 19.39
CA ASP A 272 -13.76 10.77 19.56
C ASP A 272 -13.15 10.39 18.21
N THR A 273 -12.02 11.03 17.87
CA THR A 273 -11.34 10.78 16.60
C THR A 273 -10.69 9.40 16.55
N ALA A 274 -10.21 8.88 17.69
CA ALA A 274 -9.52 7.59 17.78
C ALA A 274 -10.44 6.41 17.39
N ALA A 275 -11.73 6.50 17.71
CA ALA A 275 -12.76 5.56 17.25
C ALA A 275 -12.90 5.48 15.71
N ILE A 276 -12.41 6.48 14.97
CA ILE A 276 -12.52 6.52 13.51
C ILE A 276 -11.36 5.79 12.85
N VAL A 277 -11.56 4.49 12.67
CA VAL A 277 -10.71 3.59 11.88
C VAL A 277 -11.48 3.12 10.64
N PRO A 278 -10.89 3.16 9.43
CA PRO A 278 -11.49 2.53 8.24
C PRO A 278 -11.33 1.02 8.30
N SER A 279 -12.42 0.28 8.06
CA SER A 279 -12.39 -1.18 7.95
C SER A 279 -11.61 -1.63 6.71
N GLU A 280 -11.21 -2.90 6.64
CA GLU A 280 -10.46 -3.41 5.49
C GLU A 280 -11.28 -3.34 4.19
N LEU A 281 -12.58 -3.62 4.25
CA LEU A 281 -13.51 -3.42 3.13
C LEU A 281 -13.54 -1.95 2.66
N GLN A 282 -13.52 -0.98 3.57
CA GLN A 282 -13.44 0.44 3.22
C GLN A 282 -12.09 0.79 2.56
N ARG A 283 -10.98 0.21 3.01
CA ARG A 283 -9.66 0.41 2.40
C ARG A 283 -9.59 -0.15 0.98
N ILE A 284 -10.14 -1.36 0.77
CA ILE A 284 -10.21 -2.01 -0.54
C ILE A 284 -11.09 -1.22 -1.50
N GLU A 285 -12.30 -0.81 -1.09
CA GLU A 285 -13.21 -0.04 -1.96
C GLU A 285 -12.68 1.37 -2.24
N ALA A 286 -12.01 2.01 -1.27
CA ALA A 286 -11.28 3.27 -1.51
C ALA A 286 -10.18 3.08 -2.56
N ALA A 287 -9.31 2.08 -2.42
CA ALA A 287 -8.25 1.78 -3.38
C ALA A 287 -8.79 1.48 -4.79
N ARG A 288 -9.91 0.74 -4.88
CA ARG A 288 -10.62 0.47 -6.14
C ARG A 288 -11.12 1.77 -6.80
N ARG A 289 -11.73 2.67 -6.04
CA ARG A 289 -12.26 3.96 -6.55
C ARG A 289 -11.14 4.92 -6.95
N ILE A 290 -10.06 4.97 -6.19
CA ILE A 290 -8.82 5.71 -6.54
C ILE A 290 -8.29 5.21 -7.88
N ALA A 291 -8.12 3.90 -8.05
CA ALA A 291 -7.63 3.30 -9.29
C ALA A 291 -8.59 3.54 -10.49
N ALA A 292 -9.89 3.40 -10.29
CA ALA A 292 -10.89 3.66 -11.33
C ALA A 292 -10.91 5.14 -11.76
N SER A 293 -10.83 6.07 -10.81
CA SER A 293 -10.75 7.52 -11.07
C SER A 293 -9.46 7.89 -11.82
N ALA A 294 -8.33 7.28 -11.46
CA ALA A 294 -7.07 7.48 -12.17
C ALA A 294 -7.11 6.97 -13.62
N LEU A 295 -7.67 5.78 -13.85
CA LEU A 295 -7.85 5.20 -15.19
C LEU A 295 -8.78 6.06 -16.07
N LEU A 296 -9.88 6.57 -15.51
CA LEU A 296 -10.83 7.44 -16.22
C LEU A 296 -10.17 8.74 -16.71
N LEU A 297 -9.27 9.31 -15.92
CA LEU A 297 -8.61 10.58 -16.23
C LEU A 297 -7.32 10.44 -17.04
N GLU A 298 -6.80 9.23 -17.26
CA GLU A 298 -5.54 8.99 -17.99
C GLU A 298 -5.47 9.66 -19.38
N PRO A 299 -6.55 9.73 -20.20
CA PRO A 299 -6.53 10.47 -21.47
C PRO A 299 -6.34 11.98 -21.28
N LEU A 300 -7.07 12.58 -20.33
CA LEU A 300 -6.96 13.99 -19.99
C LEU A 300 -5.58 14.30 -19.39
N ARG A 301 -5.09 13.42 -18.51
CA ARG A 301 -3.76 13.50 -17.90
C ARG A 301 -2.66 13.60 -18.96
N LYS A 302 -2.65 12.69 -19.94
CA LYS A 302 -1.69 12.71 -21.05
C LYS A 302 -1.84 13.93 -21.97
N ALA A 303 -3.07 14.38 -22.21
CA ALA A 303 -3.33 15.58 -23.01
C ALA A 303 -2.78 16.85 -22.32
N THR A 304 -3.00 16.98 -21.01
CA THR A 304 -2.46 18.09 -20.20
C THR A 304 -0.94 18.05 -20.10
N GLN A 305 -0.34 16.87 -19.88
CA GLN A 305 1.11 16.68 -19.90
C GLN A 305 1.72 17.18 -21.22
N ARG A 306 1.22 16.68 -22.36
CA ARG A 306 1.68 17.09 -23.69
C ARG A 306 1.52 18.59 -23.92
N ARG A 307 0.37 19.17 -23.56
CA ARG A 307 0.14 20.61 -23.69
C ARG A 307 1.13 21.43 -22.87
N ALA A 308 1.42 21.02 -21.63
CA ALA A 308 2.38 21.71 -20.77
C ALA A 308 3.83 21.52 -21.25
N GLU A 309 4.17 20.38 -21.85
CA GLU A 309 5.45 20.15 -22.51
C GLU A 309 5.59 21.02 -23.78
N ASP A 310 4.63 20.97 -24.69
CA ASP A 310 4.65 21.76 -25.93
C ASP A 310 4.65 23.29 -25.66
N GLN A 311 3.98 23.76 -24.59
CA GLN A 311 4.06 25.15 -24.15
C GLN A 311 5.46 25.54 -23.66
N ARG A 312 6.14 24.68 -22.89
CA ARG A 312 7.54 24.90 -22.48
C ARG A 312 8.50 24.86 -23.67
N VAL A 313 8.26 23.96 -24.62
CA VAL A 313 9.03 23.86 -25.88
C VAL A 313 8.89 25.15 -26.68
N ALA A 314 7.66 25.63 -26.89
CA ALA A 314 7.40 26.87 -27.61
C ALA A 314 8.08 28.08 -26.96
N ALA A 315 7.95 28.24 -25.63
CA ALA A 315 8.60 29.33 -24.90
C ALA A 315 10.13 29.28 -24.97
N ALA A 316 10.74 28.09 -24.90
CA ALA A 316 12.19 27.94 -25.06
C ALA A 316 12.64 28.20 -26.50
N VAL A 317 11.85 27.81 -27.52
CA VAL A 317 12.13 28.13 -28.93
C VAL A 317 12.02 29.63 -29.21
N GLU A 318 11.02 30.31 -28.63
CA GLU A 318 10.88 31.78 -28.70
C GLU A 318 12.08 32.48 -28.02
N ALA A 319 12.61 31.92 -26.94
CA ALA A 319 13.85 32.35 -26.30
C ALA A 319 15.14 31.95 -27.07
N GLY A 320 15.04 31.37 -28.27
CA GLY A 320 16.17 31.03 -29.15
C GLY A 320 16.80 29.65 -28.93
N VAL A 321 16.20 28.77 -28.12
CA VAL A 321 16.67 27.39 -27.93
C VAL A 321 16.23 26.50 -29.10
N PRO A 322 17.12 25.72 -29.75
CA PRO A 322 16.71 24.80 -30.82
C PRO A 322 15.66 23.79 -30.35
N GLU A 323 14.62 23.53 -31.15
CA GLU A 323 13.47 22.69 -30.75
C GLU A 323 13.84 21.32 -30.16
N PRO A 324 14.81 20.55 -30.69
CA PRO A 324 15.21 19.26 -30.10
C PRO A 324 15.74 19.40 -28.67
N ARG A 325 16.48 20.49 -28.39
CA ARG A 325 16.97 20.82 -27.05
C ARG A 325 15.85 21.33 -26.16
N ALA A 326 14.94 22.16 -26.68
CA ALA A 326 13.77 22.61 -25.96
C ALA A 326 12.88 21.43 -25.50
N ARG A 327 12.71 20.40 -26.32
CA ARG A 327 12.01 19.15 -25.96
C ARG A 327 12.75 18.37 -24.87
N ALA A 328 14.07 18.18 -25.00
CA ALA A 328 14.87 17.54 -23.96
C ALA A 328 14.84 18.30 -22.61
N MET A 329 14.81 19.64 -22.65
CA MET A 329 14.66 20.48 -21.46
C MET A 329 13.28 20.32 -20.81
N ALA A 330 12.19 20.31 -21.60
CA ALA A 330 10.84 20.10 -21.07
C ALA A 330 10.68 18.71 -20.42
N GLU A 331 11.26 17.67 -21.02
CA GLU A 331 11.26 16.30 -20.48
C GLU A 331 12.12 16.15 -19.21
N ALA A 332 13.25 16.85 -19.13
CA ALA A 332 14.06 16.90 -17.90
C ALA A 332 13.30 17.63 -16.78
N TRP A 333 12.65 18.74 -17.10
CA TRP A 333 11.84 19.53 -16.17
C TRP A 333 10.70 18.70 -15.58
N SER A 334 9.96 17.93 -16.41
CA SER A 334 8.87 17.07 -15.92
C SER A 334 9.36 15.93 -15.01
N LYS A 335 10.64 15.54 -15.10
CA LYS A 335 11.33 14.59 -14.21
C LYS A 335 11.96 15.23 -12.96
N GLY A 336 11.77 16.53 -12.74
CA GLY A 336 12.32 17.25 -11.59
C GLY A 336 13.79 17.68 -11.75
N VAL A 337 14.30 17.80 -12.98
CA VAL A 337 15.64 18.33 -13.27
C VAL A 337 15.51 19.72 -13.89
N LEU A 338 16.15 20.73 -13.30
CA LEU A 338 16.14 22.10 -13.81
C LEU A 338 17.53 22.49 -14.31
N TYR A 339 17.56 23.09 -15.51
CA TYR A 339 18.77 23.58 -16.17
C TYR A 339 18.99 25.08 -15.93
N PRO A 340 20.20 25.63 -16.16
CA PRO A 340 20.59 26.96 -15.67
C PRO A 340 19.79 28.10 -16.30
N ASP A 341 19.23 27.87 -17.48
CA ASP A 341 18.39 28.77 -18.27
C ASP A 341 16.92 28.81 -17.79
N VAL A 342 16.52 27.98 -16.83
CA VAL A 342 15.18 28.03 -16.22
C VAL A 342 15.03 29.28 -15.34
N PRO A 343 14.03 30.15 -15.60
CA PRO A 343 13.73 31.29 -14.72
C PRO A 343 13.04 30.83 -13.42
N LEU A 344 13.27 31.57 -12.33
CA LEU A 344 12.75 31.31 -10.99
C LEU A 344 12.08 32.56 -10.40
N ASP A 345 10.77 32.50 -10.22
CA ASP A 345 9.99 33.59 -9.62
C ASP A 345 10.07 33.59 -8.08
N PHE A 346 11.05 34.30 -7.51
CA PHE A 346 11.15 34.45 -6.06
C PHE A 346 9.99 35.26 -5.44
N ALA A 347 9.62 34.91 -4.21
CA ALA A 347 8.55 35.58 -3.45
C ALA A 347 8.94 37.02 -3.07
N ASP A 348 10.23 37.25 -2.81
CA ASP A 348 10.78 38.54 -2.44
C ASP A 348 11.20 39.30 -3.71
N PRO A 349 10.52 40.41 -4.06
CA PRO A 349 10.74 41.11 -5.33
C PRO A 349 12.12 41.77 -5.44
N LYS A 350 12.89 41.89 -4.34
CA LYS A 350 14.25 42.46 -4.36
C LYS A 350 15.21 41.67 -5.26
N PHE A 351 14.92 40.39 -5.52
CA PHE A 351 15.77 39.51 -6.30
C PHE A 351 15.63 39.73 -7.82
N GLY A 352 14.54 40.35 -8.29
CA GLY A 352 14.32 40.62 -9.71
C GLY A 352 14.18 39.34 -10.55
N ALA A 353 14.70 39.38 -11.77
CA ALA A 353 14.80 38.20 -12.63
C ALA A 353 16.00 37.34 -12.19
N VAL A 354 15.73 36.12 -11.75
CA VAL A 354 16.73 35.14 -11.30
C VAL A 354 16.52 33.84 -12.07
N THR A 355 17.62 33.18 -12.44
CA THR A 355 17.63 31.87 -13.07
C THR A 355 18.16 30.79 -12.13
N VAL A 356 17.97 29.52 -12.50
CA VAL A 356 18.66 28.40 -11.83
C VAL A 356 20.17 28.58 -11.88
N GLY A 357 20.73 29.14 -12.96
CA GLY A 357 22.16 29.43 -13.08
C GLY A 357 22.67 30.38 -11.99
N ASP A 358 21.92 31.45 -11.72
CA ASP A 358 22.24 32.43 -10.66
C ASP A 358 22.18 31.79 -9.26
N VAL A 359 21.17 30.94 -9.02
CA VAL A 359 21.05 30.19 -7.75
C VAL A 359 22.19 29.18 -7.58
N MET A 360 22.67 28.55 -8.66
CA MET A 360 23.84 27.67 -8.63
C MET A 360 25.15 28.44 -8.46
N ALA A 361 25.23 29.69 -8.91
CA ALA A 361 26.41 30.55 -8.78
C ALA A 361 26.57 31.17 -7.38
N GLU A 362 25.48 31.58 -6.74
CA GLU A 362 25.48 32.15 -5.38
C GLU A 362 24.53 31.42 -4.40
N PRO A 363 24.69 30.11 -4.09
CA PRO A 363 23.69 29.33 -3.36
C PRO A 363 23.28 29.91 -1.99
N SER A 364 24.25 30.47 -1.26
CA SER A 364 24.05 31.05 0.09
C SER A 364 23.18 32.31 0.09
N LYS A 365 23.11 33.04 -1.03
CA LYS A 365 22.24 34.22 -1.21
C LYS A 365 20.77 33.86 -1.31
N PHE A 366 20.48 32.64 -1.78
CA PHE A 366 19.13 32.14 -2.04
C PHE A 366 18.67 31.09 -1.01
N GLU A 367 19.52 30.65 -0.09
CA GLU A 367 19.16 29.66 0.92
C GLU A 367 17.95 30.10 1.79
N GLY A 368 16.97 29.20 1.91
CA GLY A 368 15.72 29.40 2.64
C GLY A 368 14.80 30.46 2.02
N GLN A 369 15.13 31.02 0.86
CA GLN A 369 14.24 31.94 0.16
C GLN A 369 13.09 31.16 -0.49
N ALA A 370 11.87 31.70 -0.33
CA ALA A 370 10.68 31.15 -0.96
C ALA A 370 10.53 31.67 -2.39
N LEU A 371 9.96 30.82 -3.26
CA LEU A 371 9.69 31.10 -4.66
C LEU A 371 8.42 30.37 -5.12
N ALA A 372 7.94 30.69 -6.31
CA ALA A 372 6.90 29.90 -6.97
C ALA A 372 7.40 28.47 -7.24
N ASP A 373 6.48 27.51 -7.34
CA ASP A 373 6.87 26.18 -7.82
C ASP A 373 7.34 26.27 -9.28
N PRO A 374 8.52 25.71 -9.64
CA PRO A 374 9.05 25.79 -11.00
C PRO A 374 8.16 25.18 -12.10
N GLN A 375 7.25 24.25 -11.81
CA GLN A 375 6.35 23.65 -12.79
C GLN A 375 4.97 24.33 -12.86
N GLU A 376 4.40 24.72 -11.72
CA GLU A 376 3.07 25.35 -11.58
C GLU A 376 3.10 26.89 -11.74
N GLY A 377 4.24 27.52 -11.46
CA GLY A 377 4.47 28.95 -11.63
C GLY A 377 3.74 29.86 -10.63
N VAL A 378 3.86 31.17 -10.85
CA VAL A 378 3.34 32.22 -9.95
C VAL A 378 1.83 32.18 -9.74
N ALA A 379 1.08 31.67 -10.72
CA ALA A 379 -0.38 31.59 -10.68
C ALA A 379 -0.90 30.60 -9.62
N TYR A 380 -0.10 29.60 -9.26
CA TYR A 380 -0.40 28.67 -8.19
C TYR A 380 -0.07 29.24 -6.81
N GLY A 381 1.06 29.96 -6.71
CA GLY A 381 1.46 30.70 -5.52
C GLY A 381 2.94 31.03 -5.53
N ARG A 382 3.28 32.28 -5.19
CA ARG A 382 4.67 32.83 -5.23
C ARG A 382 5.62 32.32 -4.15
N SER A 383 5.14 31.52 -3.20
CA SER A 383 5.91 31.02 -2.05
C SER A 383 5.72 29.51 -1.83
N THR A 384 5.42 28.81 -2.92
CA THR A 384 5.07 27.37 -2.93
C THR A 384 6.29 26.46 -2.85
N ALA A 385 7.48 26.96 -3.16
CA ALA A 385 8.74 26.25 -3.06
C ALA A 385 9.77 27.04 -2.25
N ILE A 386 10.83 26.36 -1.81
CA ILE A 386 11.96 26.93 -1.06
C ILE A 386 13.26 26.38 -1.64
N VAL A 387 14.26 27.25 -1.82
CA VAL A 387 15.65 26.84 -2.09
C VAL A 387 16.29 26.35 -0.79
N TYR A 388 16.85 25.15 -0.81
CA TYR A 388 17.66 24.58 0.26
C TYR A 388 19.09 24.39 -0.21
N VAL A 389 20.06 24.64 0.66
CA VAL A 389 21.46 24.28 0.42
C VAL A 389 21.79 23.04 1.24
N ARG A 390 22.58 22.12 0.69
CA ARG A 390 23.05 20.92 1.37
C ARG A 390 24.32 21.21 2.17
N ASP A 391 24.66 20.33 3.12
CA ASP A 391 25.93 20.35 3.85
C ASP A 391 27.20 20.39 2.95
N ASP A 392 27.08 20.09 1.63
CA ASP A 392 28.13 20.15 0.61
C ASP A 392 28.09 21.42 -0.29
N GLY A 393 27.30 22.41 0.10
CA GLY A 393 27.13 23.70 -0.59
C GLY A 393 26.18 23.69 -1.78
N ARG A 394 25.56 22.55 -2.14
CA ARG A 394 24.72 22.47 -3.34
C ARG A 394 23.28 22.95 -3.11
N PRO A 395 22.76 23.86 -3.95
CA PRO A 395 21.36 24.24 -3.93
C PRO A 395 20.47 23.16 -4.57
N TRP A 396 19.26 23.04 -4.05
CA TRP A 396 18.15 22.27 -4.60
C TRP A 396 16.84 22.95 -4.21
N ILE A 397 15.75 22.71 -4.93
CA ILE A 397 14.46 23.34 -4.64
C ILE A 397 13.49 22.27 -4.16
N ARG A 398 12.86 22.49 -3.00
CA ARG A 398 11.72 21.68 -2.54
C ARG A 398 10.44 22.46 -2.75
N SER A 399 9.51 21.87 -3.47
CA SER A 399 8.15 22.37 -3.61
C SER A 399 7.24 21.74 -2.58
N PHE A 400 6.23 22.51 -2.20
CA PHE A 400 5.12 22.10 -1.34
C PHE A 400 3.80 22.00 -2.14
N ALA A 401 3.85 22.23 -3.47
CA ALA A 401 2.73 21.92 -4.36
C ALA A 401 2.44 20.42 -4.33
N HIS A 402 1.14 20.08 -4.38
CA HIS A 402 0.62 18.84 -4.97
C HIS A 402 1.30 17.49 -4.62
N GLY A 403 1.88 17.36 -3.42
CA GLY A 403 2.50 16.10 -2.97
C GLY A 403 4.02 16.13 -2.76
N LEU A 404 4.66 17.32 -2.73
CA LEU A 404 6.06 17.54 -2.36
C LEU A 404 7.12 17.18 -3.44
N THR A 405 7.10 17.86 -4.59
CA THR A 405 8.15 17.71 -5.62
C THR A 405 9.52 18.19 -5.15
N THR A 406 10.58 17.46 -5.50
CA THR A 406 11.99 17.84 -5.27
C THR A 406 12.68 18.07 -6.61
N TYR A 407 13.26 19.24 -6.80
CA TYR A 407 14.00 19.61 -8.00
C TYR A 407 15.50 19.59 -7.78
N VAL A 408 16.22 18.95 -8.70
CA VAL A 408 17.69 18.92 -8.75
C VAL A 408 18.16 19.89 -9.82
N LEU A 409 19.13 20.74 -9.47
CA LEU A 409 19.69 21.74 -10.38
C LEU A 409 20.91 21.15 -11.11
N ARG A 410 20.98 21.32 -12.43
CA ARG A 410 22.03 20.75 -13.28
C ARG A 410 22.59 21.76 -14.28
N TYR A 411 23.90 21.72 -14.49
CA TYR A 411 24.56 22.48 -15.56
C TYR A 411 24.41 21.77 -16.91
N THR A 412 24.14 22.55 -17.96
CA THR A 412 24.20 22.10 -19.35
C THR A 412 25.59 22.34 -19.94
N PRO A 413 26.04 21.54 -20.93
CA PRO A 413 27.34 21.74 -21.57
C PRO A 413 27.59 23.17 -22.09
N PRO A 414 26.62 23.86 -22.72
CA PRO A 414 26.81 25.25 -23.15
C PRO A 414 26.97 26.26 -22.00
N ALA A 415 26.34 26.04 -20.83
CA ALA A 415 26.53 26.90 -19.66
C ALA A 415 27.96 26.77 -19.10
N ILE A 416 28.51 25.56 -19.13
CA ILE A 416 29.91 25.29 -18.73
C ILE A 416 30.88 25.95 -19.69
N GLU A 417 30.65 25.81 -21.01
CA GLU A 417 31.43 26.51 -22.04
C GLU A 417 31.41 28.03 -21.86
N ALA A 418 30.24 28.63 -21.60
CA ALA A 418 30.12 30.06 -21.35
C ALA A 418 30.92 30.50 -20.12
N ALA A 419 30.83 29.76 -19.01
CA ALA A 419 31.58 30.06 -17.79
C ALA A 419 33.10 29.93 -17.99
N MET A 420 33.56 28.91 -18.74
CA MET A 420 34.97 28.76 -19.08
C MET A 420 35.50 29.88 -19.98
N ARG A 421 34.67 30.39 -20.90
CA ARG A 421 35.01 31.55 -21.76
C ARG A 421 35.01 32.88 -20.98
N ALA A 422 34.25 32.97 -19.89
CA ALA A 422 34.24 34.15 -19.02
C ALA A 422 35.47 34.25 -18.11
N ASP A 423 36.08 33.11 -17.73
CA ASP A 423 37.38 33.05 -17.02
C ASP A 423 38.34 32.06 -17.73
N PRO A 424 38.92 32.44 -18.90
CA PRO A 424 39.79 31.56 -19.69
C PRO A 424 41.01 31.08 -18.89
N THR A 425 41.58 31.99 -18.09
CA THR A 425 42.77 31.76 -17.25
C THR A 425 42.54 30.66 -16.21
N ASN A 426 41.30 30.43 -15.77
CA ASN A 426 40.93 29.35 -14.87
C ASN A 426 39.99 28.32 -15.52
N ALA A 427 39.90 28.25 -16.85
CA ALA A 427 38.92 27.43 -17.57
C ALA A 427 38.87 25.96 -17.11
N VAL A 428 40.03 25.35 -16.81
CA VAL A 428 40.11 23.98 -16.28
C VAL A 428 39.49 23.86 -14.88
N ARG A 429 39.72 24.84 -14.00
CA ARG A 429 39.14 24.89 -12.64
C ARG A 429 37.63 25.14 -12.68
N VAL A 430 37.17 26.04 -13.56
CA VAL A 430 35.75 26.32 -13.78
C VAL A 430 35.02 25.08 -14.29
N PHE A 431 35.56 24.45 -15.34
CA PHE A 431 35.03 23.19 -15.89
C PHE A 431 34.89 22.11 -14.82
N VAL A 432 35.97 21.85 -14.07
CA VAL A 432 36.02 20.84 -13.01
C VAL A 432 35.04 21.14 -11.87
N GLY A 433 34.87 22.40 -11.47
CA GLY A 433 33.92 22.81 -10.45
C GLY A 433 32.47 22.56 -10.86
N MET A 434 32.12 22.83 -12.12
CA MET A 434 30.76 22.65 -12.64
C MET A 434 30.46 21.18 -13.01
N LEU A 435 31.48 20.40 -13.37
CA LEU A 435 31.37 19.00 -13.79
C LEU A 435 30.57 18.11 -12.81
N ARG A 436 30.72 18.37 -11.50
CA ARG A 436 30.08 17.59 -10.43
C ARG A 436 28.55 17.59 -10.52
N ASP A 437 27.99 18.69 -11.03
CA ASP A 437 26.56 18.93 -11.09
C ASP A 437 26.10 19.17 -12.54
N ALA A 438 26.86 18.68 -13.51
CA ALA A 438 26.53 18.69 -14.93
C ALA A 438 25.92 17.36 -15.41
N GLU A 439 25.10 17.41 -16.46
CA GLU A 439 24.66 16.23 -17.20
C GLU A 439 25.30 16.28 -18.60
N LEU A 440 26.32 15.43 -18.81
CA LEU A 440 27.15 15.41 -20.02
C LEU A 440 27.19 14.01 -20.61
N ASP A 441 27.00 13.91 -21.93
CA ASP A 441 27.35 12.71 -22.67
C ASP A 441 28.86 12.66 -23.00
N ALA A 442 29.32 11.57 -23.61
CA ALA A 442 30.74 11.39 -23.94
C ALA A 442 31.27 12.42 -24.97
N ILE A 443 30.41 12.94 -25.84
CA ILE A 443 30.75 13.88 -26.91
C ILE A 443 30.93 15.27 -26.33
N ASP A 444 29.96 15.75 -25.54
CA ASP A 444 30.04 17.04 -24.85
C ASP A 444 31.18 17.07 -23.83
N ASP A 445 31.42 15.96 -23.12
CA ASP A 445 32.51 15.83 -22.16
C ASP A 445 33.90 15.86 -22.84
N GLU A 446 34.06 15.29 -24.05
CA GLU A 446 35.28 15.51 -24.86
C GLU A 446 35.36 16.93 -25.43
N ARG A 447 34.26 17.48 -25.94
CA ARG A 447 34.20 18.84 -26.49
C ARG A 447 34.61 19.90 -25.46
N LEU A 448 34.12 19.79 -24.22
CA LEU A 448 34.48 20.68 -23.12
C LEU A 448 35.93 20.48 -22.65
N ARG A 449 36.46 19.24 -22.65
CA ARG A 449 37.91 19.01 -22.40
C ARG A 449 38.80 19.67 -23.45
N ASN A 450 38.42 19.61 -24.72
CA ASN A 450 39.15 20.30 -25.80
C ASN A 450 39.06 21.82 -25.64
N LEU A 451 37.88 22.36 -25.32
CA LEU A 451 37.72 23.78 -25.03
C LEU A 451 38.56 24.24 -23.83
N ALA A 452 38.62 23.44 -22.75
CA ALA A 452 39.43 23.74 -21.57
C ALA A 452 40.91 23.86 -21.94
N LYS A 453 41.41 22.93 -22.76
CA LYS A 453 42.78 22.92 -23.31
C LYS A 453 43.05 24.18 -24.14
N ASP A 454 42.15 24.52 -25.05
CA ASP A 454 42.36 25.63 -25.98
C ASP A 454 42.22 27.02 -25.31
N LEU A 455 41.47 27.13 -24.20
CA LEU A 455 41.34 28.36 -23.41
C LEU A 455 42.47 28.58 -22.37
N SER A 456 42.93 27.50 -21.73
CA SER A 456 43.96 27.57 -20.67
C SER A 456 45.39 27.45 -21.20
N GLY A 457 45.59 26.82 -22.35
CA GLY A 457 46.90 26.38 -22.84
C GLY A 457 47.42 25.09 -22.20
N ASP A 458 46.70 24.49 -21.24
CA ASP A 458 47.12 23.28 -20.53
C ASP A 458 47.13 22.04 -21.44
N GLY A 459 48.07 21.12 -21.19
CA GLY A 459 48.16 19.87 -21.93
C GLY A 459 46.96 18.94 -21.70
N LYS A 460 46.33 18.44 -22.78
CA LYS A 460 45.12 17.57 -22.73
C LYS A 460 45.23 16.38 -21.76
N ARG A 461 46.43 15.78 -21.57
CA ARG A 461 46.65 14.72 -20.57
C ARG A 461 46.45 15.21 -19.13
N GLY A 462 46.94 16.40 -18.79
CA GLY A 462 46.78 16.99 -17.46
C GLY A 462 45.31 17.28 -17.16
N ILE A 463 44.60 17.88 -18.12
CA ILE A 463 43.15 18.16 -18.01
C ILE A 463 42.36 16.86 -17.82
N ASN A 464 42.66 15.81 -18.59
CA ASN A 464 42.02 14.50 -18.44
C ASN A 464 42.23 13.92 -17.02
N ALA A 465 43.44 14.05 -16.47
CA ALA A 465 43.76 13.58 -15.12
C ALA A 465 43.02 14.39 -14.04
N THR A 466 42.98 15.72 -14.14
CA THR A 466 42.24 16.60 -13.21
C THR A 466 40.74 16.32 -13.26
N VAL A 467 40.16 16.14 -14.45
CA VAL A 467 38.74 15.79 -14.65
C VAL A 467 38.41 14.40 -14.05
N LYS A 468 39.30 13.41 -14.23
CA LYS A 468 39.15 12.08 -13.62
C LYS A 468 39.19 12.17 -12.09
N SER A 469 40.21 12.83 -11.54
CA SER A 469 40.40 13.01 -10.09
C SER A 469 39.20 13.74 -9.44
N ALA A 470 38.62 14.72 -10.13
CA ALA A 470 37.44 15.44 -9.66
C ALA A 470 36.18 14.56 -9.61
N ARG A 471 35.98 13.65 -10.57
CA ARG A 471 34.87 12.69 -10.55
C ARG A 471 35.04 11.68 -9.41
N GLU A 472 36.23 11.11 -9.27
CA GLU A 472 36.57 10.18 -8.18
C GLU A 472 36.33 10.82 -6.81
N LYS A 473 36.71 12.09 -6.63
CA LYS A 473 36.42 12.86 -5.41
C LYS A 473 34.92 13.11 -5.21
N ALA A 474 34.18 13.47 -6.26
CA ALA A 474 32.74 13.70 -6.18
C ALA A 474 31.95 12.43 -5.79
N ASP A 475 32.36 11.27 -6.30
CA ASP A 475 31.75 9.98 -5.95
C ASP A 475 32.12 9.55 -4.51
N HIS A 476 33.35 9.83 -4.06
CA HIS A 476 33.77 9.64 -2.68
C HIS A 476 32.97 10.53 -1.69
N ASP A 477 32.84 11.83 -1.98
CA ASP A 477 32.09 12.78 -1.14
C ASP A 477 30.59 12.42 -1.08
N LYS A 478 30.03 11.91 -2.19
CA LYS A 478 28.65 11.39 -2.27
C LYS A 478 28.46 10.12 -1.43
N ALA A 479 29.44 9.22 -1.38
CA ALA A 479 29.42 8.05 -0.50
C ALA A 479 29.58 8.43 0.99
N ALA A 480 30.41 9.43 1.30
CA ALA A 480 30.59 9.95 2.66
C ALA A 480 29.34 10.68 3.17
N TRP A 481 28.64 11.43 2.32
CA TRP A 481 27.37 12.09 2.67
C TRP A 481 26.25 11.08 2.93
N ALA A 482 26.18 9.99 2.15
CA ALA A 482 25.23 8.90 2.42
C ALA A 482 25.44 8.28 3.81
N LYS A 483 26.69 7.96 4.18
CA LYS A 483 27.03 7.50 5.55
C LYS A 483 26.70 8.51 6.66
N LYS A 484 26.66 9.82 6.35
CA LYS A 484 26.30 10.89 7.30
C LYS A 484 24.79 11.11 7.48
N GLN A 485 23.97 10.71 6.50
CA GLN A 485 22.51 10.74 6.62
C GLN A 485 22.04 9.63 7.57
N ASP A 486 22.56 8.42 7.42
CA ASP A 486 22.26 7.28 8.32
C ASP A 486 22.63 7.59 9.78
N ALA A 487 23.76 8.25 10.01
CA ALA A 487 24.26 8.58 11.36
C ALA A 487 23.47 9.68 12.12
N ARG A 488 22.45 10.32 11.50
CA ARG A 488 21.57 11.29 12.18
C ARG A 488 20.27 10.66 12.71
N GLN A 489 20.05 9.36 12.49
CA GLN A 489 19.00 8.58 13.17
C GLN A 489 19.64 7.50 14.05
N ILE A 490 19.08 7.33 15.25
CA ILE A 490 19.39 6.30 16.26
C ILE A 490 20.67 6.56 17.09
N THR A 491 20.44 6.94 18.35
CA THR A 491 21.39 6.88 19.46
C THR A 491 21.31 5.55 20.22
N ALA A 492 22.48 5.09 20.69
CA ALA A 492 22.70 4.16 21.81
C ALA A 492 22.33 2.66 21.67
N GLY A 493 23.19 1.80 22.23
CA GLY A 493 22.92 0.39 22.56
C GLY A 493 23.83 -0.63 21.86
N ALA A 494 24.93 -1.02 22.50
CA ALA A 494 25.90 -1.96 21.92
C ALA A 494 25.54 -3.44 22.15
N ALA A 495 25.62 -4.26 21.09
CA ALA A 495 25.81 -5.71 21.12
C ALA A 495 26.48 -6.17 19.81
N GLN A 496 27.24 -7.28 19.82
CA GLN A 496 28.25 -7.60 18.80
C GLN A 496 27.84 -8.68 17.77
N GLY A 497 28.16 -8.44 16.49
CA GLY A 497 28.33 -9.43 15.40
C GLY A 497 27.05 -10.08 14.81
N ALA A 498 26.85 -10.26 13.50
CA ALA A 498 27.57 -9.84 12.28
C ALA A 498 26.56 -9.91 11.09
N ASP A 499 26.80 -9.47 9.86
CA ASP A 499 28.03 -8.95 9.22
C ASP A 499 27.66 -8.00 8.04
N GLY A 500 28.64 -7.31 7.45
CA GLY A 500 28.59 -6.70 6.11
C GLY A 500 28.09 -5.25 6.00
N GLU A 501 29.00 -4.27 6.01
CA GLU A 501 28.69 -2.90 5.55
C GLU A 501 28.65 -2.81 4.00
N GLY A 502 27.50 -2.42 3.44
CA GLY A 502 27.37 -1.99 2.04
C GLY A 502 27.31 -3.10 0.98
N VAL A 503 27.18 -2.69 -0.29
CA VAL A 503 27.09 -3.58 -1.46
C VAL A 503 28.50 -3.93 -1.97
N GLN A 504 28.78 -5.20 -2.18
CA GLN A 504 30.11 -5.74 -2.47
C GLN A 504 30.11 -6.63 -3.74
N LEU A 505 31.31 -6.92 -4.29
CA LEU A 505 31.48 -7.84 -5.42
C LEU A 505 30.88 -9.23 -5.14
N GLY A 506 31.01 -9.69 -3.89
CA GLY A 506 30.49 -10.96 -3.42
C GLY A 506 28.96 -11.06 -3.45
N ASP A 507 28.23 -9.95 -3.53
CA ASP A 507 26.77 -9.92 -3.53
C ASP A 507 26.15 -10.18 -4.92
N PHE A 508 26.95 -10.47 -5.94
CA PHE A 508 26.44 -10.67 -7.30
C PHE A 508 26.80 -12.03 -7.91
N VAL A 509 25.96 -12.48 -8.84
CA VAL A 509 26.25 -13.52 -9.87
C VAL A 509 25.75 -13.02 -11.23
N ALA A 510 26.29 -13.54 -12.34
CA ALA A 510 25.84 -13.18 -13.68
C ALA A 510 24.79 -14.16 -14.19
N TYR A 511 23.66 -13.67 -14.69
CA TYR A 511 22.58 -14.54 -15.16
C TYR A 511 22.71 -14.84 -16.65
N MET A 512 23.25 -16.01 -17.02
CA MET A 512 23.71 -16.27 -18.39
C MET A 512 22.63 -16.29 -19.49
N GLN A 513 21.34 -16.22 -19.15
CA GLN A 513 20.24 -16.03 -20.12
C GLN A 513 19.93 -14.55 -20.40
N SER A 514 20.68 -13.62 -19.81
CA SER A 514 20.45 -12.18 -19.85
C SER A 514 21.79 -11.44 -19.72
N PRO A 515 21.93 -10.18 -20.18
CA PRO A 515 23.12 -9.38 -19.84
C PRO A 515 23.18 -8.94 -18.37
N MET A 516 22.22 -9.33 -17.52
CA MET A 516 22.02 -8.81 -16.16
C MET A 516 22.80 -9.60 -15.10
N CYS A 517 23.18 -8.92 -14.01
CA CYS A 517 23.66 -9.57 -12.79
C CYS A 517 22.50 -9.72 -11.79
N ILE A 518 22.48 -10.78 -10.99
CA ILE A 518 21.53 -10.96 -9.89
C ILE A 518 22.17 -10.46 -8.61
N PHE A 519 21.52 -9.53 -7.91
CA PHE A 519 21.90 -9.10 -6.57
C PHE A 519 21.40 -10.12 -5.54
N LYS A 520 22.32 -10.95 -5.01
CA LYS A 520 22.04 -12.11 -4.15
C LYS A 520 21.12 -11.82 -2.95
N PRO A 521 21.21 -10.69 -2.24
CA PRO A 521 20.34 -10.45 -1.07
C PRO A 521 18.84 -10.32 -1.42
N THR A 522 18.50 -9.78 -2.60
CA THR A 522 17.10 -9.59 -3.02
C THR A 522 16.65 -10.57 -4.11
N GLY A 523 17.57 -11.08 -4.93
CA GLY A 523 17.29 -11.83 -6.16
C GLY A 523 16.98 -10.94 -7.37
N GLU A 524 17.11 -9.61 -7.25
CA GLU A 524 16.78 -8.66 -8.32
C GLU A 524 17.85 -8.59 -9.42
N LEU A 525 17.41 -8.30 -10.64
CA LEU A 525 18.29 -8.13 -11.79
C LEU A 525 18.81 -6.69 -11.88
N TRP A 526 20.13 -6.54 -11.80
CA TRP A 526 20.87 -5.30 -11.93
C TRP A 526 21.60 -5.25 -13.30
N PRO A 527 21.50 -4.14 -14.06
CA PRO A 527 22.33 -3.94 -15.23
C PRO A 527 23.82 -3.95 -14.88
N PRO A 528 24.72 -4.49 -15.73
CA PRO A 528 26.17 -4.45 -15.53
C PRO A 528 26.69 -3.07 -15.13
N GLN A 529 26.18 -2.02 -15.78
CA GLN A 529 26.56 -0.63 -15.53
C GLN A 529 26.20 -0.16 -14.11
N ARG A 530 25.15 -0.70 -13.49
CA ARG A 530 24.78 -0.42 -12.09
C ARG A 530 25.69 -1.17 -11.11
N VAL A 531 26.12 -2.38 -11.46
CA VAL A 531 27.11 -3.13 -10.68
C VAL A 531 28.46 -2.42 -10.73
N ASP A 532 28.94 -2.04 -11.91
CA ASP A 532 30.21 -1.34 -12.10
C ASP A 532 30.21 0.09 -11.51
N GLN A 533 29.05 0.74 -11.41
CA GLN A 533 28.88 2.00 -10.67
C GLN A 533 28.97 1.83 -9.14
N ARG A 534 28.74 0.62 -8.61
CA ARG A 534 28.67 0.37 -7.17
C ARG A 534 29.87 -0.41 -6.63
N VAL A 535 30.47 -1.26 -7.46
CA VAL A 535 31.55 -2.19 -7.12
C VAL A 535 32.80 -1.83 -7.95
N PRO A 536 33.95 -1.52 -7.33
CA PRO A 536 35.18 -1.18 -8.06
C PRO A 536 35.68 -2.30 -9.00
N PRO A 537 36.41 -1.96 -10.08
CA PRO A 537 37.07 -2.94 -10.95
C PRO A 537 38.01 -3.89 -10.20
N VAL A 538 38.02 -5.15 -10.61
CA VAL A 538 38.81 -6.23 -9.99
C VAL A 538 40.19 -6.30 -10.64
N GLN A 539 41.25 -6.18 -9.84
CA GLN A 539 42.63 -6.35 -10.32
C GLN A 539 42.91 -7.82 -10.66
N LEU A 540 43.63 -8.08 -11.76
CA LEU A 540 43.97 -9.42 -12.20
C LEU A 540 45.39 -9.79 -11.77
N PHE A 541 45.61 -11.07 -11.47
CA PHE A 541 46.88 -11.62 -11.00
C PHE A 541 47.29 -12.85 -11.82
N ASP A 542 48.59 -13.12 -11.90
CA ASP A 542 49.13 -14.34 -12.48
C ASP A 542 48.93 -15.55 -11.55
N ALA A 543 49.22 -16.76 -12.04
CA ALA A 543 49.11 -17.99 -11.26
C ALA A 543 50.09 -18.08 -10.05
N ARG A 544 50.93 -17.06 -9.84
CA ARG A 544 51.85 -16.91 -8.69
C ARG A 544 51.44 -15.75 -7.77
N GLY A 545 50.25 -15.17 -7.97
CA GLY A 545 49.71 -14.09 -7.14
C GLY A 545 50.33 -12.71 -7.41
N ARG A 546 51.04 -12.52 -8.53
CA ARG A 546 51.62 -11.22 -8.90
C ARG A 546 50.64 -10.45 -9.80
N PRO A 547 50.48 -9.12 -9.65
CA PRO A 547 49.58 -8.36 -10.51
C PRO A 547 49.94 -8.56 -11.99
N LEU A 548 48.94 -8.81 -12.84
CA LEU A 548 49.13 -8.72 -14.28
C LEU A 548 49.30 -7.25 -14.65
N ILE A 549 50.30 -6.97 -15.46
CA ILE A 549 50.62 -5.63 -15.95
C ILE A 549 50.30 -5.60 -17.45
N ASP A 550 49.76 -4.49 -17.94
CA ASP A 550 49.50 -4.26 -19.36
C ASP A 550 50.72 -3.67 -20.10
N GLU A 551 50.57 -3.37 -21.39
CA GLU A 551 51.65 -2.89 -22.26
C GLU A 551 52.15 -1.49 -21.88
N ASP A 552 51.34 -0.71 -21.17
CA ASP A 552 51.68 0.64 -20.67
C ASP A 552 52.36 0.62 -19.28
N GLY A 553 52.47 -0.55 -18.65
CA GLY A 553 53.05 -0.71 -17.31
C GLY A 553 52.05 -0.59 -16.16
N GLU A 554 50.75 -0.53 -16.45
CA GLU A 554 49.68 -0.38 -15.45
C GLU A 554 49.09 -1.72 -15.00
N LYS A 555 48.47 -1.73 -13.82
CA LYS A 555 47.86 -2.95 -13.26
C LYS A 555 46.58 -3.30 -14.02
N LYS A 556 46.62 -4.40 -14.76
CA LYS A 556 45.49 -4.92 -15.53
C LYS A 556 44.31 -5.24 -14.61
N SER A 557 43.20 -4.56 -14.82
CA SER A 557 41.94 -4.77 -14.10
C SER A 557 40.79 -5.11 -15.05
N LEU A 558 39.69 -5.58 -14.48
CA LEU A 558 38.48 -5.96 -15.20
C LEU A 558 37.28 -5.32 -14.51
N ALA A 559 36.30 -4.81 -15.28
CA ALA A 559 35.04 -4.33 -14.72
C ALA A 559 34.39 -5.40 -13.82
N ALA A 560 33.76 -5.00 -12.72
CA ALA A 560 33.20 -5.91 -11.74
C ALA A 560 32.17 -6.86 -12.38
N SER A 561 31.26 -6.32 -13.19
CA SER A 561 30.28 -7.09 -13.98
C SER A 561 30.94 -8.13 -14.90
N SER A 562 32.01 -7.75 -15.59
CA SER A 562 32.79 -8.63 -16.47
C SER A 562 33.56 -9.70 -15.69
N TRP A 563 33.96 -9.41 -14.44
CA TRP A 563 34.58 -10.39 -13.56
C TRP A 563 33.54 -11.39 -13.05
N ILE A 564 32.37 -10.90 -12.60
CA ILE A 564 31.24 -11.73 -12.17
C ILE A 564 30.79 -12.66 -13.31
N ALA A 565 30.68 -12.16 -14.55
CA ALA A 565 30.34 -12.95 -15.73
C ALA A 565 31.32 -14.10 -16.04
N ARG A 566 32.58 -13.98 -15.63
CA ARG A 566 33.63 -15.01 -15.85
C ARG A 566 33.81 -15.96 -14.67
N ASN A 567 33.57 -15.50 -13.44
CA ASN A 567 33.96 -16.20 -12.22
C ASN A 567 32.78 -16.62 -11.32
N ALA A 568 31.60 -16.02 -11.53
CA ALA A 568 30.36 -16.34 -10.81
C ALA A 568 29.13 -16.35 -11.74
N PRO A 569 29.13 -17.14 -12.84
CA PRO A 569 27.95 -17.33 -13.68
C PRO A 569 26.90 -18.20 -12.98
N VAL A 570 25.64 -18.00 -13.37
CA VAL A 570 24.52 -18.91 -13.12
C VAL A 570 23.69 -19.05 -14.39
N GLU A 571 23.40 -20.29 -14.77
CA GLU A 571 22.80 -20.66 -16.06
C GLU A 571 21.28 -20.49 -16.07
N GLN A 572 20.64 -20.56 -14.90
CA GLN A 572 19.19 -20.52 -14.75
C GLN A 572 18.77 -19.86 -13.42
N LEU A 573 17.51 -19.42 -13.39
CA LEU A 573 16.78 -19.04 -12.17
C LEU A 573 15.78 -20.14 -11.80
N THR A 574 15.60 -20.40 -10.51
CA THR A 574 14.48 -21.23 -10.02
C THR A 574 14.01 -20.76 -8.65
N TRP A 575 12.86 -21.26 -8.17
CA TRP A 575 12.44 -21.14 -6.78
C TRP A 575 12.27 -22.56 -6.22
N SER A 576 13.17 -22.94 -5.31
CA SER A 576 13.26 -24.30 -4.75
C SER A 576 13.62 -24.22 -3.25
N PRO A 577 12.62 -24.14 -2.36
CA PRO A 577 12.87 -24.13 -0.92
C PRO A 577 13.62 -25.38 -0.44
N GLY A 578 14.45 -25.22 0.59
CA GLY A 578 15.33 -26.29 1.08
C GLY A 578 16.61 -26.51 0.28
N GLN A 579 16.76 -25.90 -0.90
CA GLN A 579 18.04 -25.86 -1.64
C GLN A 579 18.87 -24.62 -1.26
N PRO A 580 20.21 -24.65 -1.38
CA PRO A 580 21.06 -23.48 -1.17
C PRO A 580 20.75 -22.37 -2.19
N GLN A 581 21.21 -21.14 -1.90
CA GLN A 581 21.04 -20.00 -2.81
C GLN A 581 21.75 -20.20 -4.17
N LEU A 582 22.87 -20.91 -4.18
CA LEU A 582 23.58 -21.34 -5.39
C LEU A 582 23.57 -22.87 -5.45
N ILE A 583 22.80 -23.41 -6.37
CA ILE A 583 22.61 -24.85 -6.57
C ILE A 583 23.63 -25.28 -7.63
N LYS A 584 24.75 -25.84 -7.19
CA LYS A 584 25.89 -26.20 -8.06
C LYS A 584 25.71 -27.55 -8.74
N ASP A 585 26.36 -27.71 -9.89
CA ASP A 585 26.45 -28.96 -10.66
C ASP A 585 25.10 -29.54 -11.13
N MET A 586 24.06 -28.69 -11.20
CA MET A 586 22.69 -29.05 -11.53
C MET A 586 22.07 -28.01 -12.47
N LEU A 587 21.13 -28.44 -13.31
CA LEU A 587 20.19 -27.61 -14.09
C LEU A 587 18.76 -28.08 -13.79
N ILE A 588 17.76 -27.30 -14.19
CA ILE A 588 16.34 -27.62 -14.04
C ILE A 588 15.57 -27.39 -15.35
N ALA A 589 14.71 -28.34 -15.74
CA ALA A 589 13.81 -28.21 -16.88
C ALA A 589 12.48 -28.90 -16.55
N ASP A 590 11.36 -28.22 -16.82
CA ASP A 590 10.00 -28.69 -16.49
C ASP A 590 9.83 -29.16 -15.03
N GLY A 591 10.62 -28.57 -14.13
CA GLY A 591 10.71 -28.90 -12.71
C GLY A 591 11.50 -30.18 -12.36
N GLY A 592 12.02 -30.90 -13.36
CA GLY A 592 12.96 -32.00 -13.21
C GLY A 592 14.41 -31.53 -13.11
N TRP A 593 15.17 -32.14 -12.19
CA TRP A 593 16.59 -31.85 -11.97
C TRP A 593 17.50 -32.64 -12.93
N ILE A 594 18.47 -31.95 -13.55
CA ILE A 594 19.42 -32.49 -14.52
C ILE A 594 20.85 -32.31 -13.98
N PRO A 595 21.54 -33.38 -13.55
CA PRO A 595 22.94 -33.29 -13.11
C PRO A 595 23.87 -32.88 -14.25
N ARG A 596 24.65 -31.81 -14.05
CA ARG A 596 25.61 -31.29 -15.03
C ARG A 596 26.76 -30.58 -14.31
N ARG A 597 27.93 -31.21 -14.25
CA ARG A 597 29.12 -30.63 -13.60
C ARG A 597 29.53 -29.29 -14.22
N GLY A 598 29.86 -28.31 -13.38
CA GLY A 598 30.44 -27.02 -13.75
C GLY A 598 29.45 -25.88 -14.01
N VAL A 599 28.15 -26.10 -13.81
CA VAL A 599 27.08 -25.08 -13.93
C VAL A 599 26.45 -24.79 -12.56
N SER A 600 25.59 -23.77 -12.48
CA SER A 600 24.87 -23.41 -11.25
C SER A 600 23.50 -22.76 -11.55
N VAL A 601 22.49 -23.11 -10.76
CA VAL A 601 21.19 -22.42 -10.74
C VAL A 601 21.15 -21.45 -9.55
N PHE A 602 20.69 -20.22 -9.77
CA PHE A 602 20.41 -19.30 -8.68
C PHE A 602 18.99 -19.52 -8.15
N ASN A 603 18.89 -19.73 -6.84
CA ASN A 603 17.64 -19.99 -6.15
C ASN A 603 17.05 -18.69 -5.60
N LEU A 604 15.87 -18.34 -6.10
CA LEU A 604 15.07 -17.19 -5.67
C LEU A 604 14.40 -17.41 -4.31
N TYR A 605 14.41 -18.64 -3.78
CA TYR A 605 14.00 -18.88 -2.40
C TYR A 605 14.97 -18.20 -1.43
N ARG A 606 14.41 -17.36 -0.56
CA ARG A 606 15.13 -16.72 0.54
C ARG A 606 14.58 -17.29 1.85
N PRO A 607 15.37 -17.96 2.70
CA PRO A 607 14.88 -18.43 3.99
C PRO A 607 14.49 -17.25 4.89
N GLY A 608 13.58 -17.48 5.83
CA GLY A 608 13.26 -16.51 6.87
C GLY A 608 14.50 -16.12 7.67
N ARG A 609 14.54 -14.87 8.12
CA ARG A 609 15.57 -14.36 9.04
C ARG A 609 14.89 -13.82 10.30
N PRO A 610 14.25 -14.69 11.10
CA PRO A 610 13.62 -14.24 12.34
C PRO A 610 14.68 -13.65 13.27
N SER A 611 14.30 -12.60 14.01
CA SER A 611 15.09 -12.09 15.14
C SER A 611 15.51 -13.24 16.08
N PRO A 612 16.73 -13.21 16.64
CA PRO A 612 17.18 -14.18 17.63
C PRO A 612 16.18 -14.35 18.77
N GLY A 613 16.00 -15.59 19.21
CA GLY A 613 15.03 -15.94 20.24
C GLY A 613 15.45 -17.14 21.05
N ASP A 614 14.73 -17.35 22.13
CA ASP A 614 14.92 -18.42 23.11
C ASP A 614 13.65 -19.28 23.11
N ALA A 615 13.77 -20.53 22.67
CA ALA A 615 12.66 -21.46 22.53
C ALA A 615 11.90 -21.72 23.85
N THR A 616 12.59 -21.64 24.99
CA THR A 616 11.98 -21.91 26.32
C THR A 616 10.93 -20.87 26.71
N LYS A 617 10.97 -19.68 26.08
CA LYS A 617 10.06 -18.55 26.35
C LYS A 617 8.84 -18.49 25.41
N ALA A 618 8.66 -19.47 24.52
CA ALA A 618 7.49 -19.54 23.63
C ALA A 618 6.15 -19.83 24.34
N GLY A 619 6.15 -20.06 25.66
CA GLY A 619 5.00 -20.41 26.50
C GLY A 619 3.69 -19.67 26.16
N PRO A 620 3.63 -18.32 26.14
CA PRO A 620 2.40 -17.59 25.86
C PRO A 620 1.74 -17.92 24.51
N TRP A 621 2.53 -18.28 23.50
CA TRP A 621 2.00 -18.76 22.21
C TRP A 621 1.54 -20.22 22.30
N LEU A 622 2.32 -21.09 22.94
CA LEU A 622 1.95 -22.50 23.13
C LEU A 622 0.64 -22.64 23.91
N ASP A 623 0.46 -21.82 24.95
CA ASP A 623 -0.75 -21.76 25.77
C ASP A 623 -1.93 -21.19 24.97
N HIS A 624 -1.69 -20.22 24.08
CA HIS A 624 -2.71 -19.74 23.15
C HIS A 624 -3.17 -20.84 22.19
N VAL A 625 -2.25 -21.56 21.53
CA VAL A 625 -2.62 -22.64 20.59
C VAL A 625 -3.36 -23.77 21.31
N ARG A 626 -2.90 -24.18 22.49
CA ARG A 626 -3.58 -25.20 23.31
C ARG A 626 -4.92 -24.74 23.86
N ARG A 627 -5.15 -23.44 24.03
CA ARG A 627 -6.46 -22.90 24.40
C ARG A 627 -7.43 -22.93 23.22
N VAL A 628 -7.00 -22.52 22.03
CA VAL A 628 -7.86 -22.45 20.85
C VAL A 628 -8.17 -23.85 20.30
N GLU A 629 -7.16 -24.70 20.14
CA GLU A 629 -7.28 -26.03 19.52
C GLU A 629 -6.72 -27.13 20.46
N PRO A 630 -7.35 -27.38 21.64
CA PRO A 630 -6.79 -28.23 22.69
C PRO A 630 -6.50 -29.68 22.25
N ASN A 631 -7.33 -30.23 21.37
CA ASN A 631 -7.21 -31.61 20.88
C ASN A 631 -6.19 -31.73 19.73
N ASP A 632 -5.95 -30.64 18.98
CA ASP A 632 -5.25 -30.64 17.70
C ASP A 632 -3.91 -29.88 17.75
N ALA A 633 -3.62 -29.17 18.86
CA ALA A 633 -2.43 -28.33 19.04
C ALA A 633 -1.11 -29.02 18.68
N GLU A 634 -0.90 -30.28 19.07
CA GLU A 634 0.35 -30.98 18.77
C GLU A 634 0.50 -31.33 17.28
N HIS A 635 -0.60 -31.52 16.54
CA HIS A 635 -0.56 -31.64 15.07
C HIS A 635 -0.27 -30.29 14.41
N ILE A 636 -0.89 -29.21 14.90
CA ILE A 636 -0.64 -27.84 14.45
C ILE A 636 0.83 -27.48 14.65
N PHE A 637 1.39 -27.73 15.85
CA PHE A 637 2.81 -27.51 16.14
C PHE A 637 3.73 -28.31 15.21
N ASN A 638 3.45 -29.59 14.96
CA ASN A 638 4.24 -30.40 14.04
C ASN A 638 4.18 -29.87 12.60
N PHE A 639 2.98 -29.52 12.12
CA PHE A 639 2.77 -28.95 10.79
C PHE A 639 3.58 -27.65 10.61
N LEU A 640 3.45 -26.71 11.53
CA LEU A 640 4.13 -25.41 11.46
C LEU A 640 5.65 -25.55 11.61
N ALA A 641 6.13 -26.39 12.54
CA ALA A 641 7.56 -26.67 12.72
C ALA A 641 8.17 -27.31 11.47
N GLN A 642 7.45 -28.25 10.83
CA GLN A 642 7.91 -28.88 9.59
C GLN A 642 8.00 -27.89 8.41
N ARG A 643 7.17 -26.83 8.38
CA ARG A 643 7.30 -25.74 7.40
C ARG A 643 8.50 -24.83 7.67
N VAL A 644 8.92 -24.65 8.93
CA VAL A 644 10.12 -23.91 9.31
C VAL A 644 11.40 -24.73 9.06
N GLN A 645 11.44 -25.98 9.50
CA GLN A 645 12.64 -26.83 9.47
C GLN A 645 12.91 -27.46 8.10
N GLN A 646 11.87 -27.83 7.35
CA GLN A 646 11.98 -28.60 6.10
C GLN A 646 11.17 -27.94 4.95
N PRO A 647 11.37 -26.65 4.64
CA PRO A 647 10.49 -25.90 3.74
C PRO A 647 10.33 -26.52 2.35
N GLY A 648 11.35 -27.23 1.84
CA GLY A 648 11.31 -27.98 0.57
C GLY A 648 10.54 -29.30 0.57
N VAL A 649 10.11 -29.81 1.73
CA VAL A 649 9.39 -31.08 1.86
C VAL A 649 7.89 -30.83 1.98
N LYS A 650 7.15 -31.12 0.91
CA LYS A 650 5.69 -30.93 0.83
C LYS A 650 4.92 -31.79 1.83
N ILE A 651 4.06 -31.17 2.65
CA ILE A 651 3.00 -31.86 3.40
C ILE A 651 1.86 -32.21 2.45
N ASN A 652 1.36 -33.45 2.50
CA ASN A 652 0.33 -33.98 1.60
C ASN A 652 -1.12 -33.72 2.06
N HIS A 653 -1.29 -32.83 3.04
CA HIS A 653 -2.59 -32.31 3.46
C HIS A 653 -2.49 -30.81 3.78
N ALA A 654 -3.63 -30.14 3.66
CA ALA A 654 -3.88 -28.81 4.18
C ALA A 654 -4.26 -28.88 5.67
N LEU A 655 -3.96 -27.82 6.41
CA LEU A 655 -4.45 -27.60 7.77
C LEU A 655 -5.65 -26.65 7.73
N PHE A 656 -6.84 -27.15 8.01
CA PHE A 656 -8.05 -26.34 8.16
C PHE A 656 -8.22 -25.96 9.64
N LEU A 657 -8.28 -24.66 9.91
CA LEU A 657 -8.47 -24.05 11.23
C LEU A 657 -9.84 -23.37 11.27
N GLY A 658 -10.78 -23.98 11.97
CA GLY A 658 -12.15 -23.51 12.09
C GLY A 658 -12.51 -23.00 13.48
N GLY A 659 -13.57 -22.20 13.59
CA GLY A 659 -14.10 -21.71 14.86
C GLY A 659 -14.62 -20.29 14.76
N SER A 660 -15.14 -19.73 15.86
CA SER A 660 -15.71 -18.37 15.87
C SER A 660 -14.73 -17.27 15.39
N PRO A 661 -15.22 -16.14 14.86
CA PRO A 661 -14.39 -14.94 14.69
C PRO A 661 -13.81 -14.47 16.03
N GLY A 662 -12.64 -13.82 15.99
CA GLY A 662 -12.06 -13.17 17.18
C GLY A 662 -11.38 -14.09 18.22
N ILE A 663 -11.22 -15.38 17.94
CA ILE A 663 -10.56 -16.35 18.84
C ILE A 663 -9.03 -16.47 18.67
N GLY A 664 -8.42 -15.66 17.80
CA GLY A 664 -6.96 -15.61 17.62
C GLY A 664 -6.36 -16.55 16.57
N LYS A 665 -7.15 -17.19 15.69
CA LYS A 665 -6.65 -18.05 14.58
C LYS A 665 -5.53 -17.37 13.77
N ASP A 666 -5.68 -16.09 13.46
CA ASP A 666 -4.70 -15.28 12.74
C ASP A 666 -3.48 -14.95 13.62
N THR A 667 -3.75 -14.57 14.87
CA THR A 667 -2.74 -14.27 15.91
C THR A 667 -1.82 -15.46 16.19
N MET A 668 -2.31 -16.68 16.03
CA MET A 668 -1.52 -17.92 16.09
C MET A 668 -0.51 -18.04 14.94
N LEU A 669 -0.82 -17.56 13.74
CA LEU A 669 -0.01 -17.76 12.52
C LEU A 669 1.04 -16.66 12.28
N GLU A 670 0.84 -15.45 12.80
CA GLU A 670 1.79 -14.33 12.67
C GLU A 670 3.26 -14.66 13.07
N PRO A 671 3.57 -15.33 14.20
CA PRO A 671 4.95 -15.74 14.48
C PRO A 671 5.51 -16.74 13.48
N VAL A 672 4.67 -17.57 12.84
CA VAL A 672 5.10 -18.54 11.82
C VAL A 672 5.48 -17.80 10.54
N LYS A 673 4.70 -16.79 10.13
CA LYS A 673 5.00 -15.88 9.02
C LYS A 673 6.33 -15.14 9.22
N HIS A 674 6.66 -14.78 10.46
CA HIS A 674 7.99 -14.27 10.81
C HIS A 674 9.09 -15.35 10.70
N ALA A 675 8.84 -16.56 11.22
CA ALA A 675 9.79 -17.68 11.18
C ALA A 675 10.15 -18.14 9.76
N VAL A 676 9.17 -18.34 8.87
CA VAL A 676 9.42 -18.71 7.46
C VAL A 676 9.87 -17.53 6.59
N GLY A 677 9.73 -16.30 7.09
CA GLY A 677 9.93 -15.06 6.34
C GLY A 677 8.67 -14.62 5.60
N SER A 678 8.31 -13.34 5.72
CA SER A 678 7.05 -12.79 5.18
C SER A 678 6.88 -12.95 3.67
N TRP A 679 7.98 -13.02 2.91
CA TRP A 679 7.98 -13.26 1.47
C TRP A 679 7.74 -14.74 1.07
N ASN A 680 7.71 -15.68 2.04
CA ASN A 680 7.39 -17.09 1.82
C ASN A 680 5.99 -17.47 2.34
N PHE A 681 5.30 -16.54 3.00
CA PHE A 681 3.93 -16.68 3.48
C PHE A 681 3.01 -15.85 2.58
N THR A 682 2.11 -16.48 1.84
CA THR A 682 1.15 -15.78 0.97
C THR A 682 -0.25 -15.98 1.49
N GLU A 683 -1.08 -14.93 1.43
CA GLU A 683 -2.49 -14.99 1.79
C GLU A 683 -3.36 -14.69 0.58
N ILE A 684 -4.43 -15.46 0.38
CA ILE A 684 -5.39 -15.32 -0.71
C ILE A 684 -6.83 -15.55 -0.25
N THR A 685 -7.80 -15.09 -1.03
CA THR A 685 -9.22 -15.47 -0.91
C THR A 685 -9.57 -16.61 -1.90
N PRO A 686 -10.67 -17.35 -1.69
CA PRO A 686 -11.07 -18.44 -2.59
C PRO A 686 -11.17 -18.05 -4.08
N PRO A 687 -11.69 -16.88 -4.47
CA PRO A 687 -11.72 -16.44 -5.87
C PRO A 687 -10.33 -16.28 -6.52
N ASN A 688 -9.26 -16.05 -5.74
CA ASN A 688 -7.91 -16.01 -6.29
C ASN A 688 -7.41 -17.41 -6.71
N LEU A 689 -7.83 -18.47 -6.01
CA LEU A 689 -7.46 -19.85 -6.33
C LEU A 689 -8.05 -20.30 -7.68
N LEU A 690 -9.20 -19.72 -8.05
CA LEU A 690 -9.98 -20.03 -9.26
C LEU A 690 -9.59 -19.14 -10.47
N ASN A 691 -8.66 -18.20 -10.29
CA ASN A 691 -8.14 -17.34 -11.35
C ASN A 691 -6.97 -18.02 -12.10
N SER A 692 -6.71 -17.60 -13.34
CA SER A 692 -5.62 -18.13 -14.18
C SER A 692 -4.23 -17.64 -13.78
N PHE A 693 -4.12 -16.58 -12.97
CA PHE A 693 -2.85 -16.09 -12.41
C PHE A 693 -2.62 -16.70 -11.02
N ASN A 694 -1.48 -17.35 -10.83
CA ASN A 694 -1.19 -18.14 -9.62
C ASN A 694 0.24 -17.92 -9.08
N SER A 695 0.68 -16.67 -9.00
CA SER A 695 1.96 -16.29 -8.38
C SER A 695 2.12 -16.81 -6.93
N TYR A 696 1.00 -17.00 -6.22
CA TYR A 696 0.93 -17.60 -4.88
C TYR A 696 1.51 -19.02 -4.79
N CYS A 697 1.73 -19.71 -5.91
CA CYS A 697 2.44 -20.99 -5.97
C CYS A 697 3.88 -20.92 -5.41
N LYS A 698 4.50 -19.73 -5.38
CA LYS A 698 5.84 -19.49 -4.79
C LYS A 698 5.76 -19.20 -3.28
N SER A 699 5.08 -20.05 -2.53
CA SER A 699 4.93 -19.91 -1.08
C SER A 699 5.29 -21.22 -0.34
N VAL A 700 5.97 -21.09 0.81
CA VAL A 700 6.17 -22.21 1.74
C VAL A 700 4.90 -22.43 2.56
N ILE A 701 4.17 -21.35 2.86
CA ILE A 701 2.83 -21.40 3.45
C ILE A 701 1.87 -20.54 2.61
N LEU A 702 0.80 -21.16 2.12
CA LEU A 702 -0.34 -20.47 1.53
C LEU A 702 -1.49 -20.49 2.54
N ARG A 703 -1.89 -19.31 3.02
CA ARG A 703 -3.12 -19.12 3.77
C ARG A 703 -4.26 -18.82 2.80
N ILE A 704 -5.36 -19.56 2.91
CA ILE A 704 -6.64 -19.24 2.28
C ILE A 704 -7.59 -18.75 3.36
N SER A 705 -7.93 -17.47 3.29
CA SER A 705 -8.77 -16.80 4.29
C SER A 705 -10.25 -16.87 3.90
N GLU A 706 -11.11 -17.08 4.91
CA GLU A 706 -12.56 -17.02 4.81
C GLU A 706 -13.15 -17.88 3.68
N ALA A 707 -12.96 -19.20 3.78
CA ALA A 707 -13.35 -20.19 2.76
C ALA A 707 -14.80 -20.10 2.21
N LYS A 708 -15.72 -19.40 2.90
CA LYS A 708 -17.11 -19.20 2.45
C LYS A 708 -17.28 -18.10 1.39
N ASP A 709 -16.38 -17.12 1.28
CA ASP A 709 -16.53 -16.00 0.33
C ASP A 709 -16.10 -16.42 -1.10
N MET A 710 -16.89 -17.31 -1.70
CA MET A 710 -16.63 -17.91 -3.02
C MET A 710 -17.28 -17.14 -4.18
N GLY A 711 -18.07 -16.09 -3.91
CA GLY A 711 -18.79 -15.33 -4.94
C GLY A 711 -19.77 -16.20 -5.73
N GLU A 712 -19.56 -16.33 -7.05
CA GLU A 712 -20.38 -17.14 -7.96
C GLU A 712 -19.99 -18.64 -7.99
N PHE A 713 -18.90 -19.03 -7.33
CA PHE A 713 -18.35 -20.39 -7.40
C PHE A 713 -18.86 -21.29 -6.27
N ASP A 714 -19.02 -22.59 -6.56
CA ASP A 714 -19.47 -23.57 -5.57
C ASP A 714 -18.32 -24.23 -4.79
N ARG A 715 -18.68 -24.82 -3.64
CA ARG A 715 -17.72 -25.48 -2.72
C ARG A 715 -17.01 -26.68 -3.34
N PHE A 716 -17.66 -27.34 -4.31
CA PHE A 716 -17.09 -28.47 -5.04
C PHE A 716 -15.97 -28.00 -5.96
N SER A 717 -16.20 -26.92 -6.72
CA SER A 717 -15.22 -26.29 -7.60
C SER A 717 -13.98 -25.85 -6.83
N PHE A 718 -14.17 -25.22 -5.65
CA PHE A 718 -13.07 -24.87 -4.76
C PHE A 718 -12.27 -26.12 -4.31
N TYR A 719 -12.95 -27.16 -3.81
CA TYR A 719 -12.30 -28.42 -3.40
C TYR A 719 -11.52 -29.09 -4.54
N GLU A 720 -12.10 -29.19 -5.75
CA GLU A 720 -11.46 -29.80 -6.92
C GLU A 720 -10.18 -29.07 -7.34
N HIS A 721 -10.19 -27.73 -7.40
CA HIS A 721 -8.98 -26.95 -7.71
C HIS A 721 -7.91 -27.12 -6.62
N MET A 722 -8.33 -27.09 -5.36
CA MET A 722 -7.46 -27.19 -4.19
C MET A 722 -6.68 -28.52 -4.17
N LYS A 723 -7.22 -29.63 -4.70
CA LYS A 723 -6.52 -30.94 -4.77
C LYS A 723 -5.10 -30.85 -5.36
N THR A 724 -4.90 -29.99 -6.35
CA THR A 724 -3.62 -29.76 -7.04
C THR A 724 -2.55 -29.16 -6.13
N TYR A 725 -2.98 -28.36 -5.15
CA TYR A 725 -2.12 -27.63 -4.23
C TYR A 725 -1.97 -28.33 -2.87
N ALA A 726 -2.98 -29.10 -2.43
CA ALA A 726 -2.99 -29.78 -1.13
C ALA A 726 -1.94 -30.88 -1.00
N ALA A 727 -1.66 -31.63 -2.07
CA ALA A 727 -0.92 -32.89 -2.03
C ALA A 727 -0.11 -33.12 -3.29
N THR A 728 0.83 -34.08 -3.24
CA THR A 728 1.48 -34.65 -4.43
C THR A 728 0.87 -35.99 -4.84
N PRO A 729 0.84 -36.34 -6.14
CA PRO A 729 1.16 -35.49 -7.30
C PRO A 729 0.13 -34.36 -7.53
N PRO A 730 0.49 -33.28 -8.25
CA PRO A 730 1.73 -33.08 -8.99
C PRO A 730 2.89 -32.60 -8.11
N ASP A 731 4.12 -33.04 -8.42
CA ASP A 731 5.33 -32.61 -7.71
C ASP A 731 5.81 -31.20 -8.12
N VAL A 732 5.25 -30.65 -9.20
CA VAL A 732 5.56 -29.34 -9.77
C VAL A 732 4.28 -28.59 -10.12
N LEU A 733 4.28 -27.28 -9.92
CA LEU A 733 3.16 -26.39 -10.24
C LEU A 733 3.57 -25.46 -11.39
N ARG A 734 2.71 -25.36 -12.40
CA ARG A 734 2.84 -24.36 -13.47
C ARG A 734 2.44 -22.99 -12.94
N VAL A 735 3.33 -22.03 -13.03
CA VAL A 735 3.15 -20.66 -12.57
C VAL A 735 2.93 -19.74 -13.77
N ASN A 736 1.82 -18.99 -13.73
CA ASN A 736 1.44 -17.96 -14.68
C ASN A 736 1.42 -16.60 -13.96
N GLU A 737 2.37 -15.73 -14.30
CA GLU A 737 2.48 -14.38 -13.75
C GLU A 737 2.28 -13.33 -14.84
N LYS A 738 1.59 -12.25 -14.50
CA LYS A 738 1.30 -11.17 -15.44
C LYS A 738 2.59 -10.62 -16.06
N HIS A 739 2.62 -10.52 -17.40
CA HIS A 739 3.78 -10.05 -18.19
C HIS A 739 5.04 -10.93 -18.13
N THR A 740 4.96 -12.17 -17.61
CA THR A 740 6.08 -13.14 -17.59
C THR A 740 5.70 -14.38 -18.41
N LYS A 741 6.69 -15.11 -18.95
CA LYS A 741 6.44 -16.43 -19.54
C LYS A 741 6.06 -17.42 -18.45
N GLU A 742 5.20 -18.40 -18.75
CA GLU A 742 4.91 -19.49 -17.81
C GLU A 742 6.15 -20.34 -17.51
N TYR A 743 6.28 -20.81 -16.28
CA TYR A 743 7.38 -21.68 -15.82
C TYR A 743 6.90 -22.64 -14.72
N TYR A 744 7.72 -23.63 -14.36
CA TYR A 744 7.40 -24.59 -13.31
C TYR A 744 8.19 -24.32 -12.03
N VAL A 745 7.55 -24.50 -10.88
CA VAL A 745 8.17 -24.50 -9.54
C VAL A 745 7.83 -25.80 -8.81
N GLN A 746 8.63 -26.18 -7.80
CA GLN A 746 8.33 -27.37 -7.00
C GLN A 746 7.08 -27.16 -6.13
N ASN A 747 6.20 -28.15 -6.07
CA ASN A 747 5.03 -28.15 -5.20
C ASN A 747 5.44 -28.42 -3.76
N VAL A 748 5.86 -27.39 -3.02
CA VAL A 748 6.29 -27.49 -1.61
C VAL A 748 5.36 -26.79 -0.61
N MET A 749 4.29 -26.18 -1.14
CA MET A 749 3.34 -25.35 -0.41
C MET A 749 2.68 -26.08 0.78
N GLY A 750 2.77 -25.52 1.98
CA GLY A 750 1.89 -25.86 3.09
C GLY A 750 0.59 -25.06 2.97
N VAL A 751 -0.55 -25.72 2.77
CA VAL A 751 -1.83 -25.02 2.66
C VAL A 751 -2.45 -24.92 4.06
N ILE A 752 -2.83 -23.71 4.48
CA ILE A 752 -3.62 -23.45 5.69
C ILE A 752 -4.92 -22.78 5.25
N ILE A 753 -6.06 -23.29 5.69
CA ILE A 753 -7.39 -22.74 5.39
C ILE A 753 -7.99 -22.24 6.70
N THR A 754 -8.34 -20.96 6.79
CA THR A 754 -9.03 -20.41 7.98
C THR A 754 -10.50 -20.15 7.67
N SER A 755 -11.41 -20.65 8.52
CA SER A 755 -12.87 -20.51 8.32
C SER A 755 -13.58 -20.12 9.62
N ASN A 756 -14.65 -19.33 9.49
CA ASN A 756 -15.62 -19.07 10.56
C ASN A 756 -16.90 -19.92 10.40
N HIS A 757 -16.89 -20.84 9.42
CA HIS A 757 -18.05 -21.59 8.92
C HIS A 757 -17.76 -23.10 8.97
N LYS A 758 -18.50 -23.83 9.83
CA LYS A 758 -18.30 -25.26 10.11
C LYS A 758 -18.79 -26.09 8.93
N THR A 759 -20.10 -26.15 8.75
CA THR A 759 -20.76 -26.97 7.73
C THR A 759 -20.93 -26.27 6.38
N ASP A 760 -20.84 -24.93 6.35
CA ASP A 760 -21.09 -24.12 5.17
C ASP A 760 -19.84 -23.43 4.59
N GLY A 761 -18.65 -23.81 5.04
CA GLY A 761 -17.36 -23.25 4.60
C GLY A 761 -16.68 -24.00 3.45
N ILE A 762 -16.67 -25.35 3.45
CA ILE A 762 -15.98 -26.16 2.44
C ILE A 762 -16.71 -27.49 2.19
N TYR A 763 -16.57 -28.06 1.00
CA TYR A 763 -16.99 -29.44 0.71
C TYR A 763 -15.82 -30.41 0.97
N LEU A 764 -16.03 -31.43 1.80
CA LEU A 764 -15.08 -32.52 2.01
C LEU A 764 -15.80 -33.86 1.83
N PRO A 765 -15.34 -34.77 0.95
CA PRO A 765 -15.93 -36.10 0.86
C PRO A 765 -15.41 -37.02 1.99
N PRO A 766 -16.21 -38.03 2.42
CA PRO A 766 -15.83 -38.97 3.49
C PRO A 766 -14.50 -39.70 3.30
N ASP A 767 -14.05 -39.89 2.06
CA ASP A 767 -12.80 -40.55 1.68
C ASP A 767 -11.60 -39.60 1.57
N ASP A 768 -11.77 -38.29 1.78
CA ASP A 768 -10.65 -37.34 1.62
C ASP A 768 -9.46 -37.67 2.53
N ARG A 769 -8.27 -37.35 2.02
CA ARG A 769 -6.97 -37.56 2.66
C ARG A 769 -6.07 -36.33 2.57
N ARG A 770 -6.65 -35.17 2.25
CA ARG A 770 -5.95 -33.92 1.91
C ARG A 770 -6.24 -32.79 2.89
N HIS A 771 -7.08 -32.99 3.90
CA HIS A 771 -7.35 -32.01 4.94
C HIS A 771 -7.26 -32.64 6.32
N TYR A 772 -6.49 -32.00 7.19
CA TYR A 772 -6.65 -32.11 8.63
C TYR A 772 -7.58 -30.98 9.08
N VAL A 773 -8.61 -31.28 9.88
CA VAL A 773 -9.61 -30.28 10.31
C VAL A 773 -9.55 -30.12 11.82
N ALA A 774 -8.95 -29.01 12.27
CA ALA A 774 -9.09 -28.54 13.65
C ALA A 774 -10.29 -27.58 13.72
N TRP A 775 -11.02 -27.62 14.84
CA TRP A 775 -12.18 -26.75 15.03
C TRP A 775 -12.33 -26.35 16.49
N SER A 776 -12.11 -25.07 16.75
CA SER A 776 -12.39 -24.45 18.04
C SER A 776 -13.87 -24.12 18.22
N ASP A 777 -14.48 -24.64 19.27
CA ASP A 777 -15.82 -24.23 19.72
C ASP A 777 -15.78 -23.02 20.69
N LEU A 778 -14.61 -22.36 20.86
CA LEU A 778 -14.52 -21.10 21.61
C LEU A 778 -15.24 -19.95 20.89
N GLU A 779 -15.62 -18.96 21.68
CA GLU A 779 -16.15 -17.66 21.25
C GLU A 779 -15.25 -16.51 21.73
N GLN A 780 -15.42 -15.32 21.16
CA GLN A 780 -14.67 -14.13 21.56
C GLN A 780 -14.81 -13.80 23.06
N LYS A 781 -15.96 -14.11 23.67
CA LYS A 781 -16.24 -13.91 25.11
C LYS A 781 -15.36 -14.75 26.04
N ASP A 782 -14.75 -15.82 25.53
CA ASP A 782 -13.90 -16.71 26.32
C ASP A 782 -12.50 -16.13 26.54
N PHE A 783 -12.20 -14.94 26.00
CA PHE A 783 -10.96 -14.20 26.18
C PHE A 783 -11.24 -12.89 26.93
N ASP A 784 -10.44 -12.58 27.95
CA ASP A 784 -10.58 -11.34 28.70
C ASP A 784 -10.16 -10.10 27.87
N GLU A 785 -10.69 -8.93 28.22
CA GLU A 785 -10.49 -7.66 27.50
C GLU A 785 -9.00 -7.30 27.27
N GLY A 786 -8.11 -7.71 28.20
CA GLY A 786 -6.68 -7.47 28.08
C GLY A 786 -5.89 -8.57 27.36
N TYR A 787 -6.50 -9.71 27.00
CA TYR A 787 -5.80 -10.89 26.49
C TYR A 787 -4.98 -10.58 25.23
N TRP A 788 -5.63 -9.99 24.22
CA TRP A 788 -5.00 -9.64 22.95
C TRP A 788 -3.90 -8.59 23.13
N SER A 789 -4.15 -7.56 23.93
CA SER A 789 -3.17 -6.52 24.23
C SER A 789 -1.90 -7.09 24.88
N ARG A 790 -2.03 -7.99 25.86
CA ARG A 790 -0.89 -8.68 26.48
C ARG A 790 -0.13 -9.54 25.47
N MET A 791 -0.83 -10.26 24.60
CA MET A 791 -0.23 -11.12 23.58
C MET A 791 0.55 -10.32 22.52
N TRP A 792 -0.01 -9.22 22.02
CA TRP A 792 0.65 -8.35 21.04
C TRP A 792 1.82 -7.54 21.62
N VAL A 793 1.72 -7.11 22.89
CA VAL A 793 2.86 -6.51 23.62
C VAL A 793 3.99 -7.53 23.78
N TRP A 794 3.69 -8.77 24.15
CA TRP A 794 4.69 -9.84 24.25
C TRP A 794 5.35 -10.15 22.90
N TYR A 795 4.57 -10.28 21.82
CA TYR A 795 5.10 -10.44 20.46
C TYR A 795 6.07 -9.31 20.07
N SER A 796 5.65 -8.06 20.27
CA SER A 796 6.45 -6.86 19.97
C SER A 796 7.71 -6.76 20.83
N SER A 797 7.71 -7.37 22.02
CA SER A 797 8.83 -7.43 22.96
C SER A 797 9.79 -8.61 22.72
N GLY A 798 9.70 -9.29 21.56
CA GLY A 798 10.57 -10.40 21.18
C GLY A 798 9.87 -11.78 21.08
N GLY A 799 8.58 -11.87 21.43
CA GLY A 799 7.79 -13.11 21.34
C GLY A 799 7.87 -13.81 19.98
N PHE A 800 7.93 -13.04 18.88
CA PHE A 800 8.10 -13.60 17.53
C PHE A 800 9.41 -14.39 17.34
N GLY A 801 10.51 -13.96 17.98
CA GLY A 801 11.78 -14.70 17.96
C GLY A 801 11.70 -15.97 18.79
N HIS A 802 11.08 -15.90 19.98
CA HIS A 802 10.89 -17.07 20.86
C HIS A 802 10.11 -18.20 20.19
N VAL A 803 9.02 -17.88 19.49
CA VAL A 803 8.24 -18.88 18.74
C VAL A 803 9.01 -19.41 17.54
N ALA A 804 9.75 -18.56 16.81
CA ALA A 804 10.56 -19.00 15.69
C ALA A 804 11.68 -19.99 16.11
N ALA A 805 12.35 -19.71 17.22
CA ALA A 805 13.33 -20.63 17.82
C ALA A 805 12.68 -21.97 18.22
N TRP A 806 11.55 -21.92 18.92
CA TRP A 806 10.83 -23.13 19.33
C TRP A 806 10.36 -24.00 18.14
N LEU A 807 9.86 -23.37 17.07
CA LEU A 807 9.48 -24.07 15.83
C LEU A 807 10.69 -24.68 15.11
N ALA A 808 11.87 -24.07 15.19
CA ALA A 808 13.10 -24.60 14.64
C ALA A 808 13.69 -25.76 15.46
N GLU A 809 13.48 -25.76 16.78
CA GLU A 809 14.03 -26.76 17.72
C GLU A 809 13.09 -27.95 18.01
N ARG A 810 11.79 -27.83 17.73
CA ARG A 810 10.79 -28.88 18.01
C ARG A 810 11.15 -30.21 17.34
N ASP A 811 11.16 -31.30 18.10
CA ASP A 811 11.28 -32.66 17.56
C ASP A 811 10.05 -33.01 16.71
N ILE A 812 10.27 -33.14 15.40
CA ILE A 812 9.29 -33.60 14.40
C ILE A 812 9.69 -34.94 13.77
N SER A 813 10.65 -35.68 14.36
CA SER A 813 11.16 -36.95 13.82
C SER A 813 10.09 -38.04 13.59
N ARG A 814 8.97 -37.94 14.30
CA ARG A 814 7.80 -38.84 14.18
C ARG A 814 6.67 -38.30 13.31
N PHE A 815 6.78 -37.07 12.80
CA PHE A 815 5.78 -36.47 11.92
C PHE A 815 6.08 -36.86 10.47
N ASP A 816 5.25 -37.73 9.89
CA ASP A 816 5.32 -38.05 8.47
C ASP A 816 4.50 -37.03 7.66
N PRO A 817 5.14 -36.13 6.88
CA PRO A 817 4.43 -35.17 6.04
C PRO A 817 3.73 -35.81 4.83
N LYS A 818 3.94 -37.11 4.56
CA LYS A 818 3.33 -37.86 3.46
C LYS A 818 2.18 -38.76 3.90
N ALA A 819 2.05 -39.03 5.20
CA ALA A 819 0.94 -39.79 5.76
C ALA A 819 -0.41 -39.05 5.55
N PRO A 820 -1.51 -39.79 5.33
CA PRO A 820 -2.86 -39.22 5.43
C PRO A 820 -3.11 -38.62 6.82
N PRO A 821 -3.80 -37.46 6.92
CA PRO A 821 -4.16 -36.85 8.19
C PRO A 821 -5.18 -37.71 8.97
N LEU A 822 -5.20 -37.55 10.29
CA LEU A 822 -6.29 -38.06 11.13
C LEU A 822 -7.61 -37.39 10.74
N LYS A 823 -8.67 -38.20 10.61
CA LYS A 823 -10.04 -37.71 10.44
C LYS A 823 -10.64 -37.40 11.81
N THR A 824 -10.51 -36.14 12.22
CA THR A 824 -11.07 -35.59 13.46
C THR A 824 -12.59 -35.65 13.48
N GLU A 825 -13.21 -35.44 14.65
CA GLU A 825 -14.66 -35.30 14.75
C GLU A 825 -15.18 -34.14 13.87
N ALA A 826 -14.44 -33.02 13.86
CA ALA A 826 -14.74 -31.87 13.00
C ALA A 826 -14.71 -32.21 11.51
N PHE A 827 -13.74 -33.03 11.05
CA PHE A 827 -13.73 -33.53 9.66
C PHE A 827 -15.03 -34.28 9.33
N TRP A 828 -15.47 -35.18 10.21
CA TRP A 828 -16.69 -35.96 9.98
C TRP A 828 -17.96 -35.11 10.03
N ALA A 829 -18.01 -34.09 10.89
CA ALA A 829 -19.11 -33.13 10.92
C ALA A 829 -19.26 -32.42 9.56
N ILE A 830 -18.16 -31.94 8.97
CA ILE A 830 -18.17 -31.32 7.64
C ILE A 830 -18.56 -32.35 6.56
N ALA A 831 -17.91 -33.52 6.54
CA ALA A 831 -18.11 -34.52 5.50
C ALA A 831 -19.53 -35.12 5.48
N ASN A 832 -20.20 -35.19 6.63
CA ASN A 832 -21.57 -35.68 6.73
C ASN A 832 -22.60 -34.61 6.31
N THR A 833 -22.39 -33.33 6.65
CA THR A 833 -23.27 -32.23 6.17
C THR A 833 -23.06 -31.90 4.69
N ALA A 834 -21.95 -32.32 4.10
CA ALA A 834 -21.60 -32.10 2.70
C ALA A 834 -22.35 -32.99 1.68
N ARG A 835 -23.22 -33.91 2.11
CA ARG A 835 -24.14 -34.62 1.20
C ARG A 835 -25.13 -33.61 0.61
N SER A 836 -25.35 -33.65 -0.70
CA SER A 836 -26.41 -32.78 -1.29
C SER A 836 -27.77 -33.21 -0.73
N PRO A 837 -28.71 -32.27 -0.48
CA PRO A 837 -30.05 -32.61 -0.01
C PRO A 837 -30.69 -33.70 -0.88
N GLU A 838 -30.54 -33.60 -2.19
CA GLU A 838 -31.09 -34.54 -3.16
C GLU A 838 -30.36 -35.90 -3.18
N VAL A 839 -29.15 -36.02 -2.61
CA VAL A 839 -28.55 -37.34 -2.32
C VAL A 839 -29.19 -37.95 -1.08
N SER A 840 -29.44 -37.16 -0.03
CA SER A 840 -30.00 -37.64 1.23
C SER A 840 -31.50 -37.97 1.11
N GLU A 841 -32.30 -37.06 0.57
CA GLU A 841 -33.74 -37.26 0.33
C GLU A 841 -33.97 -38.47 -0.60
N LEU A 842 -33.09 -38.68 -1.58
CA LEU A 842 -33.12 -39.85 -2.45
C LEU A 842 -32.74 -41.15 -1.72
N ALA A 843 -31.85 -41.10 -0.73
CA ALA A 843 -31.57 -42.24 0.14
C ALA A 843 -32.83 -42.61 0.95
N ASP A 844 -33.48 -41.64 1.58
CA ASP A 844 -34.72 -41.84 2.35
C ASP A 844 -35.87 -42.38 1.49
N VAL A 845 -35.93 -42.02 0.20
CA VAL A 845 -36.86 -42.60 -0.78
C VAL A 845 -36.51 -44.05 -1.13
N LEU A 846 -35.23 -44.35 -1.34
CA LEU A 846 -34.77 -45.70 -1.67
C LEU A 846 -34.97 -46.66 -0.49
N ASP A 847 -34.71 -46.21 0.75
CA ASP A 847 -34.93 -46.99 1.97
C ASP A 847 -36.43 -47.22 2.24
N ARG A 848 -37.29 -46.22 2.02
CA ARG A 848 -38.76 -46.42 2.05
C ARG A 848 -39.23 -47.44 1.03
N LEU A 849 -38.77 -47.33 -0.23
CA LEU A 849 -39.09 -48.30 -1.28
C LEU A 849 -38.57 -49.71 -0.95
N ALA A 850 -37.41 -49.83 -0.30
CA ALA A 850 -36.90 -51.10 0.22
C ALA A 850 -37.86 -51.74 1.24
N VAL A 851 -38.29 -50.97 2.24
CA VAL A 851 -39.26 -51.42 3.25
C VAL A 851 -40.61 -51.82 2.62
N GLU A 852 -41.14 -50.99 1.71
CA GLU A 852 -42.40 -51.26 0.99
C GLU A 852 -42.35 -52.53 0.13
N ASN A 853 -41.17 -52.87 -0.42
CA ASN A 853 -40.94 -54.08 -1.22
C ASN A 853 -40.43 -55.28 -0.38
N GLY A 854 -40.59 -55.23 0.95
CA GLY A 854 -40.36 -56.37 1.84
C GLY A 854 -38.89 -56.66 2.18
N GLY A 855 -37.98 -55.69 2.01
CA GLY A 855 -36.59 -55.83 2.44
C GLY A 855 -35.60 -55.10 1.53
N GLU A 856 -34.86 -55.85 0.71
CA GLU A 856 -33.79 -55.30 -0.12
C GLU A 856 -34.30 -54.75 -1.46
N LEU A 857 -34.17 -53.45 -1.69
CA LEU A 857 -34.40 -52.85 -3.01
C LEU A 857 -33.24 -53.17 -3.97
N ARG A 858 -33.45 -54.10 -4.90
CA ARG A 858 -32.43 -54.55 -5.87
C ARG A 858 -32.41 -53.75 -7.17
N VAL A 859 -33.55 -53.17 -7.55
CA VAL A 859 -33.75 -52.49 -8.82
C VAL A 859 -34.79 -51.39 -8.69
N VAL A 860 -34.62 -50.29 -9.41
CA VAL A 860 -35.53 -49.13 -9.35
C VAL A 860 -35.49 -48.33 -10.66
N THR A 861 -36.58 -47.62 -10.98
CA THR A 861 -36.63 -46.65 -12.09
C THR A 861 -36.91 -45.24 -11.58
N ARG A 862 -36.62 -44.22 -12.41
CA ARG A 862 -37.01 -42.84 -12.09
C ARG A 862 -38.52 -42.70 -11.87
N GLU A 863 -39.36 -43.47 -12.57
CA GLU A 863 -40.81 -43.41 -12.37
C GLU A 863 -41.23 -43.95 -11.00
N MET A 864 -40.55 -44.97 -10.46
CA MET A 864 -40.76 -45.44 -9.08
C MET A 864 -40.38 -44.36 -8.07
N LEU A 865 -39.22 -43.72 -8.26
CA LEU A 865 -38.76 -42.61 -7.42
C LEU A 865 -39.75 -41.44 -7.43
N VAL A 866 -40.20 -41.00 -8.62
CA VAL A 866 -41.20 -39.92 -8.77
C VAL A 866 -42.51 -40.28 -8.07
N LYS A 867 -42.96 -41.55 -8.12
CA LYS A 867 -44.17 -42.00 -7.41
C LYS A 867 -44.01 -41.96 -5.88
N ALA A 868 -42.84 -42.34 -5.37
CA ALA A 868 -42.55 -42.35 -3.93
C ALA A 868 -42.40 -40.94 -3.29
N VAL A 869 -42.34 -39.88 -4.11
CA VAL A 869 -42.22 -38.48 -3.67
C VAL A 869 -43.41 -37.60 -4.03
N ILE A 870 -44.57 -38.15 -4.42
CA ILE A 870 -45.75 -37.35 -4.82
C ILE A 870 -46.24 -36.36 -3.73
N GLY A 871 -45.89 -36.60 -2.46
CA GLY A 871 -46.15 -35.68 -1.34
C GLY A 871 -44.99 -34.74 -0.96
N ASP A 872 -43.81 -34.88 -1.56
CA ASP A 872 -42.64 -34.04 -1.31
C ASP A 872 -42.43 -33.10 -2.50
N HIS A 873 -42.78 -31.83 -2.31
CA HIS A 873 -42.78 -30.85 -3.40
C HIS A 873 -41.38 -30.58 -3.95
N SER A 874 -40.35 -30.64 -3.10
CA SER A 874 -38.95 -30.35 -3.46
C SER A 874 -38.41 -31.43 -4.39
N LEU A 875 -38.38 -32.68 -3.90
CA LEU A 875 -37.76 -33.77 -4.65
C LEU A 875 -38.60 -34.18 -5.87
N TYR A 876 -39.93 -33.99 -5.83
CA TYR A 876 -40.81 -34.19 -6.99
C TYR A 876 -40.51 -33.20 -8.13
N GLU A 877 -40.36 -31.90 -7.84
CA GLU A 877 -39.98 -30.91 -8.85
C GLU A 877 -38.58 -31.21 -9.41
N TRP A 878 -37.64 -31.59 -8.54
CA TRP A 878 -36.27 -31.92 -8.94
C TRP A 878 -36.20 -33.16 -9.86
N LEU A 879 -36.90 -34.25 -9.53
CA LEU A 879 -36.92 -35.49 -10.34
C LEU A 879 -37.68 -35.34 -11.66
N THR A 880 -38.67 -34.45 -11.73
CA THR A 880 -39.46 -34.22 -12.95
C THR A 880 -38.79 -33.23 -13.90
N SER A 881 -37.97 -32.30 -13.40
CA SER A 881 -37.21 -31.32 -14.19
C SER A 881 -36.26 -31.95 -15.22
N ARG A 882 -36.47 -31.64 -16.51
CA ARG A 882 -35.62 -32.11 -17.62
C ARG A 882 -34.15 -31.70 -17.52
N LYS A 883 -33.83 -30.62 -16.80
CA LYS A 883 -32.43 -30.16 -16.61
C LYS A 883 -31.64 -31.14 -15.74
N ASN A 884 -32.30 -31.76 -14.76
CA ASN A 884 -31.69 -32.61 -13.73
C ASN A 884 -31.56 -34.07 -14.18
N TRP A 885 -32.14 -34.45 -15.32
CA TRP A 885 -32.05 -35.82 -15.86
C TRP A 885 -30.60 -36.25 -16.17
N ARG A 886 -29.69 -35.28 -16.39
CA ARG A 886 -28.25 -35.55 -16.60
C ARG A 886 -27.48 -35.80 -15.31
N THR A 887 -27.94 -35.28 -14.17
CA THR A 887 -27.27 -35.46 -12.87
C THR A 887 -27.79 -36.67 -12.12
N LEU A 888 -29.07 -37.07 -12.30
CA LEU A 888 -29.67 -38.23 -11.62
C LEU A 888 -28.79 -39.49 -11.55
N PRO A 889 -28.07 -39.95 -12.61
CA PRO A 889 -27.21 -41.13 -12.50
C PRO A 889 -26.11 -41.01 -11.42
N TYR A 890 -25.54 -39.81 -11.23
CA TYR A 890 -24.55 -39.54 -10.18
C TYR A 890 -25.16 -39.63 -8.78
N HIS A 891 -26.37 -39.10 -8.58
CA HIS A 891 -27.08 -39.19 -7.28
C HIS A 891 -27.50 -40.64 -6.96
N MET A 892 -27.85 -41.44 -7.99
CA MET A 892 -28.10 -42.88 -7.84
C MET A 892 -26.82 -43.64 -7.45
N GLU A 893 -25.70 -43.34 -8.11
CA GLU A 893 -24.40 -44.00 -7.82
C GLU A 893 -23.93 -43.70 -6.40
N LYS A 894 -24.09 -42.46 -5.92
CA LYS A 894 -23.81 -42.08 -4.52
C LYS A 894 -24.69 -42.79 -3.49
N ASN A 895 -25.85 -43.31 -3.90
CA ASN A 895 -26.75 -44.12 -3.08
C ASN A 895 -26.64 -45.63 -3.39
N GLY A 896 -25.57 -46.08 -4.08
CA GLY A 896 -25.30 -47.50 -4.32
C GLY A 896 -26.15 -48.12 -5.43
N PHE A 897 -26.59 -47.35 -6.42
CA PHE A 897 -27.33 -47.84 -7.59
C PHE A 897 -26.69 -47.36 -8.90
N VAL A 898 -26.45 -48.28 -9.84
CA VAL A 898 -25.85 -47.97 -11.15
C VAL A 898 -26.83 -48.19 -12.31
N PRO A 899 -26.80 -47.35 -13.36
CA PRO A 899 -27.67 -47.53 -14.52
C PRO A 899 -27.24 -48.75 -15.34
N ILE A 900 -28.20 -49.62 -15.68
CA ILE A 900 -27.97 -50.76 -16.57
C ILE A 900 -28.58 -50.51 -17.96
N ARG A 901 -27.87 -50.95 -19.01
CA ARG A 901 -28.24 -50.72 -20.41
C ARG A 901 -28.88 -51.96 -21.02
N ASN A 902 -30.02 -51.78 -21.68
CA ASN A 902 -30.66 -52.82 -22.47
C ASN A 902 -29.91 -53.04 -23.79
N GLU A 903 -29.07 -54.06 -23.88
CA GLU A 903 -28.29 -54.37 -25.10
C GLU A 903 -29.19 -54.74 -26.30
N ALA A 904 -30.39 -55.26 -26.07
CA ALA A 904 -31.34 -55.60 -27.13
C ALA A 904 -32.08 -54.38 -27.72
N ALA A 905 -31.95 -53.19 -27.13
CA ALA A 905 -32.62 -51.97 -27.57
C ALA A 905 -31.63 -50.92 -28.09
N LYS A 906 -31.91 -50.34 -29.26
CA LYS A 906 -31.03 -49.33 -29.91
C LYS A 906 -30.79 -48.08 -29.05
N ASP A 907 -31.76 -47.70 -28.23
CA ASP A 907 -31.69 -46.58 -27.28
C ASP A 907 -31.13 -46.99 -25.91
N GLY A 908 -30.87 -48.28 -25.68
CA GLY A 908 -30.34 -48.79 -24.42
C GLY A 908 -31.32 -48.80 -23.24
N GLN A 909 -32.60 -48.51 -23.48
CA GLN A 909 -33.62 -48.37 -22.42
C GLN A 909 -34.50 -49.62 -22.29
N TYR A 910 -35.09 -49.81 -21.10
CA TYR A 910 -36.08 -50.85 -20.85
C TYR A 910 -37.49 -50.27 -20.94
N VAL A 911 -38.47 -51.11 -21.28
CA VAL A 911 -39.89 -50.77 -21.28
C VAL A 911 -40.49 -51.31 -19.98
N VAL A 912 -40.74 -50.41 -19.02
CA VAL A 912 -41.33 -50.73 -17.72
C VAL A 912 -42.65 -49.98 -17.62
N GLY A 913 -43.76 -50.67 -17.28
CA GLY A 913 -45.09 -50.06 -17.20
C GLY A 913 -45.57 -49.39 -18.49
N GLY A 914 -45.12 -49.89 -19.66
CA GLY A 914 -45.43 -49.31 -20.98
C GLY A 914 -44.61 -48.07 -21.36
N LYS A 915 -43.65 -47.61 -20.54
CA LYS A 915 -42.80 -46.45 -20.81
C LYS A 915 -41.33 -46.85 -20.96
N ARG A 916 -40.63 -46.23 -21.92
CA ARG A 916 -39.17 -46.34 -22.09
C ARG A 916 -38.45 -45.53 -21.02
N GLN A 917 -37.58 -46.17 -20.24
CA GLN A 917 -36.83 -45.54 -19.16
C GLN A 917 -35.51 -46.26 -18.84
N THR A 918 -34.58 -45.52 -18.24
CA THR A 918 -33.37 -46.08 -17.63
C THR A 918 -33.73 -46.84 -16.36
N VAL A 919 -33.12 -48.01 -16.17
CA VAL A 919 -33.25 -48.84 -14.97
C VAL A 919 -31.94 -48.76 -14.19
N TYR A 920 -32.03 -48.70 -12.86
CA TYR A 920 -30.89 -48.68 -11.96
C TYR A 920 -30.91 -49.93 -11.08
N VAL A 921 -29.76 -50.60 -10.96
CA VAL A 921 -29.58 -51.83 -10.16
C VAL A 921 -28.63 -51.58 -8.99
N ARG A 922 -28.84 -52.27 -7.86
CA ARG A 922 -28.00 -52.14 -6.67
C ARG A 922 -26.55 -52.56 -6.98
N THR A 923 -25.58 -51.76 -6.55
CA THR A 923 -24.15 -52.07 -6.68
C THR A 923 -23.79 -53.34 -5.90
N GLY A 924 -22.99 -54.22 -6.50
CA GLY A 924 -22.55 -55.47 -5.88
C GLY A 924 -23.33 -56.72 -6.31
N LEU A 925 -24.49 -56.58 -6.96
CA LEU A 925 -25.22 -57.70 -7.56
C LEU A 925 -24.44 -58.32 -8.72
N GLY A 926 -24.44 -59.65 -8.83
CA GLY A 926 -23.87 -60.38 -9.96
C GLY A 926 -24.69 -60.21 -11.25
N SER A 927 -24.09 -60.44 -12.42
CA SER A 927 -24.74 -60.20 -13.73
C SER A 927 -26.06 -60.97 -13.92
N GLN A 928 -26.17 -62.17 -13.36
CA GLN A 928 -27.42 -62.94 -13.38
C GLN A 928 -28.48 -62.28 -12.46
N GLU A 929 -28.12 -61.90 -11.24
CA GLU A 929 -29.03 -61.26 -10.28
C GLU A 929 -29.53 -59.89 -10.78
N GLN A 930 -28.66 -59.12 -11.46
CA GLN A 930 -29.05 -57.88 -12.14
C GLN A 930 -30.08 -58.18 -13.24
N THR A 931 -29.86 -59.22 -14.05
CA THR A 931 -30.79 -59.62 -15.12
C THR A 931 -32.13 -60.07 -14.55
N ASP A 932 -32.11 -60.91 -13.52
CA ASP A 932 -33.32 -61.44 -12.88
C ASP A 932 -34.15 -60.32 -12.23
N ALA A 933 -33.49 -59.36 -11.56
CA ALA A 933 -34.16 -58.20 -10.98
C ALA A 933 -34.81 -57.31 -12.06
N VAL A 934 -34.11 -57.04 -13.17
CA VAL A 934 -34.66 -56.25 -14.29
C VAL A 934 -35.80 -57.00 -15.00
N VAL A 935 -35.73 -58.32 -15.13
CA VAL A 935 -36.81 -59.15 -15.69
C VAL A 935 -38.03 -59.16 -14.77
N ALA A 936 -37.83 -59.26 -13.45
CA ALA A 936 -38.92 -59.18 -12.46
C ALA A 936 -39.63 -57.82 -12.49
N LEU A 937 -38.89 -56.72 -12.71
CA LEU A 937 -39.43 -55.36 -12.83
C LEU A 937 -40.14 -55.10 -14.17
N CYS A 938 -39.81 -55.85 -15.23
CA CYS A 938 -40.44 -55.73 -16.54
C CYS A 938 -41.73 -56.56 -16.70
N ARG A 939 -42.08 -57.40 -15.71
CA ARG A 939 -43.30 -58.23 -15.67
C ARG A 939 -44.43 -57.51 -14.94
#